data_AF-A0A2C5XFY8-F1
#
_entry.id   AF-A0A2C5XFY8-F1
#
_cell.length_a   1.000
_cell.length_b   1.000
_cell.length_c   1.000
_cell.angle_alpha   90.00
_cell.angle_beta   90.00
_cell.angle_gamma   90.00
#
_symmetry.space_group_name_H-M   'P 1'
#
loop_
_entity.id
_entity.type
_entity.pdbx_description
1 polymer ?
#
loop_
_entity_poly.entity_id
_entity_poly.type
_entity_poly.pdbx_seq_one_letter_code
_entity_poly.pdbx_strand_id
1 'polypeptide(L)'
;MLQCRQGGHAICLLHVICGIVIPLVASVLSAALLAVQLYRQRLKRLKATDDERRPLLAGSYPVYGTAVDEESIRNVDASCPSPWLRFLAVGNDQLRRLEKGVLMADIALGIALVVFAARLGLHIPMGSSLAMISSSSYLLCLLVISTRFDKPWTMQYHLGVLFLAQYLCILATTHSVIFDFAPKPLAIALSLRPIGYTLLLLRHVRSGIIRIGPALLDFEADISKPAGLVSRLTLSWIQNGGETRLDSPELQDILTSASSGDLSACKNVSHSSSLLPTLLRHVGSDLLRQGAWAALASLLLFAPALILRAILIGIESSEAIQTHMAWFLVSSLLISGLISGIANAQCQWTGSKIYARLNGLITSDIYERMLQLPLIADASKTILTNGTILSNINVDAPVISEMGAHLHLLWITMPTQLVFAICALYSISGISGIFGLAVYIVFLPALVFFLKEHAAAEQKTLAATRTRTESTADFLSAIRAIKYFAWEKCIQTQLSGLREEELCKKKSRILWGSAFSTACCSMPLIATASSFLFQSVVLHTTLRSSTAFPVIVVFAALRLPMERAAQVMALASQAHISVKRIDETLREQEKEVGQRLPCINSGKLGFEGATLRWPTDGDPSRREHWPMIEAMLSAFRLGDLNIEFLIGKINVVFGHPGCGKSSLLLALLGEMEIVGGSVFIP
;
A
#
# COMPACT_ATOMS: atom_id res chain seq x y z
N MET A 1 -45.47 39.37 18.21
CA MET A 1 -46.02 38.70 17.03
C MET A 1 -45.78 39.49 15.73
N LEU A 2 -44.62 40.15 15.52
CA LEU A 2 -44.41 41.00 14.33
C LEU A 2 -42.95 41.14 13.84
N GLN A 3 -42.04 40.19 14.14
CA GLN A 3 -40.65 40.26 13.67
C GLN A 3 -40.07 38.96 13.04
N CYS A 4 -40.92 37.97 12.70
CA CYS A 4 -40.49 36.73 12.06
C CYS A 4 -41.18 36.50 10.70
N ARG A 5 -41.01 37.40 9.71
CA ARG A 5 -41.73 37.25 8.42
C ARG A 5 -40.90 37.24 7.14
N GLN A 6 -39.57 37.18 7.18
CA GLN A 6 -38.79 37.03 5.93
C GLN A 6 -37.78 35.85 5.89
N GLY A 7 -37.47 35.19 7.02
CA GLY A 7 -36.67 33.95 7.04
C GLY A 7 -37.44 32.66 7.44
N GLY A 8 -38.66 32.79 7.94
CA GLY A 8 -39.40 31.69 8.60
C GLY A 8 -39.93 30.59 7.67
N HIS A 9 -40.14 30.89 6.39
CA HIS A 9 -40.71 29.90 5.45
C HIS A 9 -39.73 28.76 5.14
N ALA A 10 -38.44 29.04 4.95
CA ALA A 10 -37.43 28.02 4.65
C ALA A 10 -37.17 27.09 5.85
N ILE A 11 -37.15 27.65 7.06
CA ILE A 11 -36.93 26.89 8.30
C ILE A 11 -38.14 26.01 8.61
N CYS A 12 -39.35 26.52 8.45
CA CYS A 12 -40.58 25.75 8.63
C CYS A 12 -40.70 24.62 7.57
N LEU A 13 -40.31 24.91 6.31
CA LEU A 13 -40.25 23.91 5.25
C LEU A 13 -39.22 22.81 5.56
N LEU A 14 -38.03 23.18 6.03
CA LEU A 14 -36.99 22.21 6.43
C LEU A 14 -37.45 21.35 7.61
N HIS A 15 -38.17 21.93 8.57
CA HIS A 15 -38.69 21.21 9.74
C HIS A 15 -39.81 20.22 9.37
N VAL A 16 -40.63 20.55 8.36
CA VAL A 16 -41.66 19.64 7.82
C VAL A 16 -41.02 18.55 6.96
N ILE A 17 -40.09 18.90 6.07
CA ILE A 17 -39.46 17.94 5.15
C ILE A 17 -38.56 16.96 5.91
N CYS A 18 -37.60 17.47 6.70
CA CYS A 18 -36.65 16.62 7.45
C CYS A 18 -37.28 16.02 8.71
N GLY A 19 -38.22 16.70 9.35
CA GLY A 19 -38.83 16.23 10.60
C GLY A 19 -40.01 15.28 10.42
N ILE A 20 -40.72 15.33 9.27
CA ILE A 20 -41.97 14.57 9.07
C ILE A 20 -41.92 13.74 7.79
N VAL A 21 -41.65 14.36 6.64
CA VAL A 21 -41.81 13.71 5.32
C VAL A 21 -40.74 12.64 5.09
N ILE A 22 -39.46 12.98 5.19
CA ILE A 22 -38.36 12.04 4.91
C ILE A 22 -38.37 10.79 5.80
N PRO A 23 -38.55 10.89 7.13
CA PRO A 23 -38.56 9.72 8.03
C PRO A 23 -39.73 8.76 7.78
N LEU A 24 -40.91 9.31 7.47
CA LEU A 24 -42.11 8.51 7.18
C LEU A 24 -42.04 7.89 5.77
N VAL A 25 -41.56 8.63 4.78
CA VAL A 25 -41.37 8.09 3.42
C VAL A 25 -40.29 7.02 3.42
N ALA A 26 -39.19 7.21 4.15
CA ALA A 26 -38.13 6.21 4.26
C ALA A 26 -38.61 4.91 4.93
N SER A 27 -39.45 4.99 5.97
CA SER A 27 -40.01 3.80 6.61
C SER A 27 -41.04 3.07 5.75
N VAL A 28 -41.89 3.81 5.01
CA VAL A 28 -42.86 3.22 4.06
C VAL A 28 -42.15 2.58 2.87
N LEU A 29 -41.15 3.25 2.28
CA LEU A 29 -40.38 2.72 1.17
C LEU A 29 -39.58 1.48 1.59
N SER A 30 -38.98 1.51 2.79
CA SER A 30 -38.34 0.36 3.41
C SER A 30 -39.29 -0.82 3.56
N ALA A 31 -40.51 -0.59 4.07
CA ALA A 31 -41.51 -1.66 4.23
C ALA A 31 -41.93 -2.26 2.88
N ALA A 32 -42.10 -1.43 1.85
CA ALA A 32 -42.42 -1.87 0.50
C ALA A 32 -41.29 -2.70 -0.13
N LEU A 33 -40.03 -2.25 -0.01
CA LEU A 33 -38.86 -2.99 -0.50
C LEU A 33 -38.72 -4.34 0.19
N LEU A 34 -38.95 -4.39 1.51
CA LEU A 34 -38.86 -5.62 2.30
C LEU A 34 -39.99 -6.60 1.92
N ALA A 35 -41.21 -6.10 1.67
CA ALA A 35 -42.33 -6.91 1.16
C ALA A 35 -42.04 -7.48 -0.24
N VAL A 36 -41.45 -6.69 -1.14
CA VAL A 36 -41.03 -7.15 -2.48
C VAL A 36 -39.94 -8.20 -2.38
N GLN A 37 -38.96 -8.04 -1.49
CA GLN A 37 -37.90 -9.03 -1.27
C GLN A 37 -38.44 -10.34 -0.71
N LEU A 38 -39.34 -10.28 0.28
CA LEU A 38 -40.01 -11.47 0.83
C LEU A 38 -40.88 -12.16 -0.23
N TYR A 39 -41.59 -11.39 -1.05
CA TYR A 39 -42.39 -11.91 -2.16
C TYR A 39 -41.51 -12.60 -3.22
N ARG A 40 -40.39 -11.98 -3.62
CA ARG A 40 -39.41 -12.58 -4.54
C ARG A 40 -38.79 -13.86 -3.97
N GLN A 41 -38.50 -13.90 -2.67
CA GLN A 41 -38.01 -15.11 -2.01
C GLN A 41 -39.06 -16.22 -2.00
N ARG A 42 -40.33 -15.89 -1.74
CA ARG A 42 -41.44 -16.85 -1.80
C ARG A 42 -41.63 -17.39 -3.23
N LEU A 43 -41.54 -16.53 -4.25
CA LEU A 43 -41.55 -16.92 -5.66
C LEU A 43 -40.37 -17.83 -6.04
N LYS A 44 -39.17 -17.57 -5.53
CA LYS A 44 -38.02 -18.46 -5.74
C LYS A 44 -38.22 -19.83 -5.10
N ARG A 45 -38.80 -19.90 -3.90
CA ARG A 45 -39.15 -21.19 -3.26
C ARG A 45 -40.21 -21.94 -4.05
N LEU A 46 -41.24 -21.25 -4.54
CA LEU A 46 -42.30 -21.84 -5.37
C LEU A 46 -41.77 -22.35 -6.72
N LYS A 47 -40.84 -21.63 -7.36
CA LYS A 47 -40.16 -22.09 -8.58
C LYS A 47 -39.22 -23.28 -8.33
N ALA A 48 -38.52 -23.30 -7.19
CA ALA A 48 -37.67 -24.43 -6.81
C ALA A 48 -38.49 -25.73 -6.61
N THR A 49 -39.70 -25.63 -6.06
CA THR A 49 -40.63 -26.77 -5.94
C THR A 49 -41.26 -27.21 -7.27
N ASP A 50 -41.27 -26.35 -8.30
CA ASP A 50 -41.74 -26.71 -9.65
C ASP A 50 -40.63 -27.37 -10.51
N ASP A 51 -39.36 -26.99 -10.31
CA ASP A 51 -38.22 -27.62 -11.00
C ASP A 51 -37.91 -29.05 -10.50
N GLU A 52 -38.34 -29.41 -9.28
CA GLU A 52 -38.24 -30.78 -8.75
C GLU A 52 -39.18 -31.80 -9.43
N ARG A 53 -40.14 -31.35 -10.25
CA ARG A 53 -41.12 -32.23 -10.94
C ARG A 53 -40.79 -32.55 -12.40
N ARG A 54 -39.62 -32.15 -12.93
CA ARG A 54 -39.21 -32.48 -14.30
C ARG A 54 -38.21 -33.66 -14.31
N PRO A 55 -38.50 -34.80 -14.98
CA PRO A 55 -37.51 -35.86 -15.13
C PRO A 55 -36.36 -35.39 -16.03
N LEU A 56 -35.14 -35.63 -15.54
CA LEU A 56 -33.86 -35.20 -16.10
C LEU A 56 -33.55 -35.87 -17.45
N LEU A 57 -33.34 -35.05 -18.49
CA LEU A 57 -32.62 -35.41 -19.72
C LEU A 57 -31.56 -34.34 -19.97
N ALA A 58 -30.40 -34.47 -19.32
CA ALA A 58 -29.11 -33.96 -19.80
C ALA A 58 -28.02 -34.45 -18.83
N GLY A 59 -27.04 -35.18 -19.36
CA GLY A 59 -25.90 -35.67 -18.60
C GLY A 59 -25.02 -34.53 -18.11
N SER A 60 -24.86 -34.46 -16.79
CA SER A 60 -23.76 -33.76 -16.13
C SER A 60 -23.42 -34.57 -14.88
N TYR A 61 -22.16 -34.97 -14.78
CA TYR A 61 -21.59 -35.79 -13.71
C TYR A 61 -21.90 -35.22 -12.31
N PRO A 62 -22.25 -36.06 -11.32
CA PRO A 62 -22.50 -35.59 -9.97
C PRO A 62 -21.17 -35.31 -9.26
N VAL A 63 -20.98 -34.06 -8.83
CA VAL A 63 -20.02 -33.70 -7.79
C VAL A 63 -20.62 -34.18 -6.47
N TYR A 64 -19.91 -35.09 -5.78
CA TYR A 64 -20.25 -35.52 -4.42
C TYR A 64 -20.14 -34.33 -3.45
N GLY A 65 -21.23 -33.59 -3.27
CA GLY A 65 -21.44 -32.75 -2.09
C GLY A 65 -22.16 -33.60 -1.04
N THR A 66 -21.43 -34.13 -0.06
CA THR A 66 -22.05 -34.73 1.12
C THR A 66 -22.86 -33.66 1.83
N ALA A 67 -24.18 -33.82 1.87
CA ALA A 67 -25.04 -33.06 2.76
C ALA A 67 -24.59 -33.33 4.20
N VAL A 68 -23.92 -32.36 4.80
CA VAL A 68 -23.58 -32.39 6.22
C VAL A 68 -24.87 -32.08 6.97
N ASP A 69 -25.39 -33.08 7.70
CA ASP A 69 -26.57 -32.94 8.56
C ASP A 69 -26.38 -31.75 9.53
N GLU A 70 -27.35 -30.84 9.56
CA GLU A 70 -27.37 -29.64 10.45
C GLU A 70 -27.22 -29.98 11.94
N GLU A 71 -27.44 -31.23 12.32
CA GLU A 71 -27.28 -31.74 13.69
C GLU A 71 -25.80 -31.89 14.09
N SER A 72 -24.89 -32.08 13.12
CA SER A 72 -23.45 -32.14 13.37
C SER A 72 -22.84 -30.76 13.68
N ILE A 73 -23.36 -29.68 13.08
CA ILE A 73 -22.87 -28.32 13.30
C ILE A 73 -23.22 -27.83 14.71
N ARG A 74 -24.39 -28.19 15.25
CA ARG A 74 -24.76 -27.86 16.65
C ARG A 74 -23.89 -28.56 17.69
N ASN A 75 -23.36 -29.75 17.37
CA ASN A 75 -22.50 -30.50 18.28
C ASN A 75 -21.03 -30.00 18.26
N VAL A 76 -20.61 -29.27 17.23
CA VAL A 76 -19.30 -28.58 17.17
C VAL A 76 -19.27 -27.37 18.12
N ASP A 77 -20.40 -26.68 18.34
CA ASP A 77 -20.49 -25.55 19.26
C ASP A 77 -20.23 -25.94 20.74
N ALA A 78 -20.54 -27.17 21.12
CA ALA A 78 -20.36 -27.65 22.49
C ALA A 78 -18.93 -28.11 22.82
N SER A 79 -18.12 -28.41 21.81
CA SER A 79 -16.79 -29.04 21.94
C SER A 79 -15.61 -28.11 21.65
N CYS A 80 -15.85 -26.80 21.47
CA CYS A 80 -14.80 -25.81 21.23
C CYS A 80 -14.12 -25.37 22.55
N PRO A 81 -12.79 -25.55 22.72
CA PRO A 81 -12.10 -25.36 24.00
C PRO A 81 -11.64 -23.92 24.28
N SER A 82 -11.81 -22.97 23.35
CA SER A 82 -11.31 -21.60 23.53
C SER A 82 -12.36 -20.68 24.19
N PRO A 83 -12.04 -20.02 25.32
CA PRO A 83 -12.92 -19.03 25.97
C PRO A 83 -13.27 -17.84 25.07
N TRP A 84 -12.42 -17.57 24.08
CA TRP A 84 -12.49 -16.39 23.21
C TRP A 84 -13.55 -16.50 22.11
N LEU A 85 -13.77 -17.67 21.52
CA LEU A 85 -14.86 -17.88 20.55
C LEU A 85 -16.23 -17.78 21.24
N ARG A 86 -16.35 -18.23 22.49
CA ARG A 86 -17.54 -17.97 23.32
C ARG A 86 -17.71 -16.48 23.61
N PHE A 87 -16.62 -15.73 23.82
CA PHE A 87 -16.66 -14.28 24.02
C PHE A 87 -17.17 -13.52 22.78
N LEU A 88 -16.80 -13.95 21.57
CA LEU A 88 -17.26 -13.34 20.31
C LEU A 88 -18.75 -13.62 20.02
N ALA A 89 -19.23 -14.84 20.30
CA ALA A 89 -20.66 -15.16 20.22
C ALA A 89 -21.49 -14.37 21.25
N VAL A 90 -20.99 -14.26 22.49
CA VAL A 90 -21.61 -13.48 23.58
C VAL A 90 -21.55 -11.97 23.31
N GLY A 91 -20.53 -11.49 22.59
CA GLY A 91 -20.36 -10.08 22.23
C GLY A 91 -21.48 -9.56 21.32
N ASN A 92 -21.91 -10.34 20.33
CA ASN A 92 -22.97 -9.92 19.40
C ASN A 92 -24.33 -9.71 20.08
N ASP A 93 -24.65 -10.53 21.07
CA ASP A 93 -25.91 -10.45 21.81
C ASP A 93 -25.94 -9.28 22.78
N GLN A 94 -24.84 -9.05 23.51
CA GLN A 94 -24.72 -7.84 24.35
C GLN A 94 -24.78 -6.57 23.51
N LEU A 95 -24.14 -6.57 22.34
CA LEU A 95 -24.19 -5.46 21.41
C LEU A 95 -25.61 -5.26 20.85
N ARG A 96 -26.34 -6.31 20.43
CA ARG A 96 -27.74 -6.17 19.98
C ARG A 96 -28.67 -5.67 21.09
N ARG A 97 -28.40 -6.02 22.34
CA ARG A 97 -29.11 -5.43 23.51
C ARG A 97 -28.85 -3.94 23.63
N LEU A 98 -27.63 -3.47 23.33
CA LEU A 98 -27.29 -2.04 23.30
C LEU A 98 -28.06 -1.29 22.20
N GLU A 99 -28.17 -1.83 20.98
CA GLU A 99 -28.96 -1.21 19.90
C GLU A 99 -30.44 -1.06 20.26
N LYS A 100 -31.02 -2.13 20.81
CA LYS A 100 -32.38 -2.11 21.36
C LYS A 100 -32.49 -1.05 22.46
N GLY A 101 -31.51 -0.98 23.35
CA GLY A 101 -31.45 0.01 24.43
C GLY A 101 -31.44 1.45 23.93
N VAL A 102 -30.61 1.77 22.92
CA VAL A 102 -30.52 3.12 22.36
C VAL A 102 -31.82 3.53 21.64
N LEU A 103 -32.43 2.63 20.86
CA LEU A 103 -33.71 2.90 20.19
C LEU A 103 -34.87 3.05 21.19
N MET A 104 -34.91 2.23 22.25
CA MET A 104 -35.89 2.36 23.33
C MET A 104 -35.72 3.66 24.11
N ALA A 105 -34.48 4.07 24.38
CA ALA A 105 -34.19 5.35 25.03
C ALA A 105 -34.62 6.55 24.17
N ASP A 106 -34.42 6.50 22.85
CA ASP A 106 -34.87 7.55 21.92
C ASP A 106 -36.40 7.66 21.85
N ILE A 107 -37.12 6.52 21.84
CA ILE A 107 -38.59 6.48 21.90
C ILE A 107 -39.09 7.08 23.22
N ALA A 108 -38.52 6.66 24.36
CA ALA A 108 -38.88 7.17 25.68
C ALA A 108 -38.63 8.68 25.80
N LEU A 109 -37.50 9.16 25.28
CA LEU A 109 -37.15 10.58 25.22
C LEU A 109 -38.12 11.37 24.32
N GLY A 110 -38.58 10.79 23.22
CA GLY A 110 -39.62 11.37 22.37
C GLY A 110 -40.98 11.52 23.05
N ILE A 111 -41.43 10.48 23.76
CA ILE A 111 -42.68 10.54 24.52
C ILE A 111 -42.60 11.58 25.63
N ALA A 112 -41.48 11.61 26.38
CA ALA A 112 -41.25 12.58 27.43
C ALA A 112 -41.29 14.03 26.91
N LEU A 113 -40.69 14.28 25.74
CA LEU A 113 -40.71 15.59 25.09
C LEU A 113 -42.12 16.02 24.65
N VAL A 114 -42.95 15.10 24.14
CA VAL A 114 -44.34 15.38 23.75
C VAL A 114 -45.21 15.68 24.98
N VAL A 115 -45.05 14.92 26.06
CA VAL A 115 -45.80 15.12 27.32
C VAL A 115 -45.38 16.43 28.01
N PHE A 116 -44.08 16.73 28.01
CA PHE A 116 -43.55 17.97 28.57
C PHE A 116 -44.01 19.20 27.77
N ALA A 117 -44.02 19.10 26.43
CA ALA A 117 -44.58 20.11 25.54
C ALA A 117 -46.07 20.38 25.82
N ALA A 118 -46.85 19.31 25.99
CA ALA A 118 -48.29 19.40 26.28
C ALA A 118 -48.59 20.04 27.65
N ARG A 119 -47.77 19.78 28.68
CA ARG A 119 -47.96 20.34 30.03
C ARG A 119 -47.61 21.83 30.15
N LEU A 120 -46.66 22.32 29.34
CA LEU A 120 -46.15 23.70 29.42
C LEU A 120 -46.79 24.66 28.41
N GLY A 121 -47.73 24.19 27.58
CA GLY A 121 -48.39 25.02 26.57
C GLY A 121 -47.43 25.58 25.51
N LEU A 122 -46.24 24.98 25.34
CA LEU A 122 -45.24 25.40 24.37
C LEU A 122 -45.62 24.89 22.98
N HIS A 123 -45.63 25.78 21.97
CA HIS A 123 -45.79 25.43 20.55
C HIS A 123 -44.53 24.72 20.01
N ILE A 124 -44.27 23.50 20.49
CA ILE A 124 -43.30 22.59 19.87
C ILE A 124 -44.00 21.94 18.66
N PRO A 125 -43.33 21.73 17.52
CA PRO A 125 -43.91 21.01 16.38
C PRO A 125 -44.22 19.55 16.77
N MET A 126 -45.42 19.32 17.29
CA MET A 126 -45.92 18.01 17.73
C MET A 126 -45.77 16.95 16.62
N GLY A 127 -45.96 17.36 15.36
CA GLY A 127 -45.86 16.50 14.18
C GLY A 127 -44.46 15.89 13.96
N SER A 128 -43.38 16.65 14.17
CA SER A 128 -42.02 16.12 13.99
C SER A 128 -41.64 15.14 15.10
N SER A 129 -42.05 15.41 16.34
CA SER A 129 -41.77 14.48 17.45
C SER A 129 -42.53 13.17 17.31
N LEU A 130 -43.78 13.21 16.83
CA LEU A 130 -44.58 12.01 16.54
C LEU A 130 -44.03 11.20 15.35
N ALA A 131 -43.60 11.87 14.27
CA ALA A 131 -42.98 11.22 13.13
C ALA A 131 -41.65 10.53 13.50
N MET A 132 -40.85 11.18 14.35
CA MET A 132 -39.61 10.60 14.89
C MET A 132 -39.88 9.35 15.74
N ILE A 133 -40.85 9.40 16.66
CA ILE A 133 -41.26 8.23 17.47
C ILE A 133 -41.71 7.06 16.57
N SER A 134 -42.49 7.36 15.53
CA SER A 134 -42.94 6.36 14.55
C SER A 134 -41.75 5.72 13.81
N SER A 135 -40.79 6.53 13.34
CA SER A 135 -39.60 6.02 12.66
C SER A 135 -38.67 5.19 13.57
N SER A 136 -38.43 5.62 14.82
CA SER A 136 -37.61 4.86 15.78
C SER A 136 -38.30 3.55 16.20
N SER A 137 -39.63 3.54 16.30
CA SER A 137 -40.44 2.33 16.56
C SER A 137 -40.38 1.35 15.39
N TYR A 138 -40.41 1.85 14.15
CA TYR A 138 -40.24 1.04 12.95
C TYR A 138 -38.83 0.41 12.89
N LEU A 139 -37.79 1.18 13.19
CA LEU A 139 -36.40 0.68 13.23
C LEU A 139 -36.21 -0.39 14.31
N LEU A 140 -36.81 -0.22 15.49
CA LEU A 140 -36.80 -1.23 16.54
C LEU A 140 -37.50 -2.52 16.10
N CYS A 141 -38.65 -2.41 15.41
CA CYS A 141 -39.37 -3.56 14.86
C CYS A 141 -38.53 -4.30 13.81
N LEU A 142 -37.89 -3.56 12.89
CA LEU A 142 -37.02 -4.13 11.86
C LEU A 142 -35.80 -4.82 12.50
N LEU A 143 -35.23 -4.24 13.55
CA LEU A 143 -34.14 -4.85 14.32
C LEU A 143 -34.59 -6.17 14.97
N VAL A 144 -35.78 -6.22 15.58
CA VAL A 144 -36.34 -7.46 16.15
C VAL A 144 -36.60 -8.52 15.08
N ILE A 145 -37.16 -8.13 13.94
CA ILE A 145 -37.39 -9.02 12.80
C ILE A 145 -36.05 -9.57 12.26
N SER A 146 -35.02 -8.73 12.15
CA SER A 146 -33.69 -9.13 11.70
C SER A 146 -33.02 -10.16 12.63
N THR A 147 -33.44 -10.25 13.90
CA THR A 147 -32.95 -11.28 14.82
C THR A 147 -33.59 -12.66 14.62
N ARG A 148 -34.71 -12.75 13.87
CA ARG A 148 -35.43 -14.01 13.60
C ARG A 148 -35.17 -14.63 12.22
N PHE A 149 -34.54 -13.90 11.30
CA PHE A 149 -34.32 -14.37 9.93
C PHE A 149 -32.82 -14.54 9.62
N ASP A 150 -32.42 -15.74 9.18
CA ASP A 150 -31.01 -16.16 9.01
C ASP A 150 -30.27 -15.60 7.78
N LYS A 151 -30.76 -14.52 7.15
CA LYS A 151 -30.07 -13.87 6.01
C LYS A 151 -29.61 -12.45 6.36
N PRO A 152 -28.39 -12.29 6.95
CA PRO A 152 -27.98 -11.05 7.61
C PRO A 152 -27.48 -9.95 6.67
N TRP A 153 -26.95 -10.28 5.48
CA TRP A 153 -26.16 -9.33 4.68
C TRP A 153 -26.98 -8.17 4.11
N THR A 154 -28.09 -8.43 3.41
CA THR A 154 -28.89 -7.38 2.77
C THR A 154 -29.67 -6.53 3.78
N MET A 155 -30.11 -7.15 4.88
CA MET A 155 -30.88 -6.49 5.94
C MET A 155 -30.01 -5.54 6.78
N GLN A 156 -28.73 -5.87 6.98
CA GLN A 156 -27.80 -5.02 7.74
C GLN A 156 -27.49 -3.73 7.00
N TYR A 157 -27.04 -3.77 5.74
CA TYR A 157 -26.81 -2.54 4.96
C TYR A 157 -28.07 -1.68 4.84
N HIS A 158 -29.23 -2.32 4.67
CA HIS A 158 -30.51 -1.63 4.65
C HIS A 158 -30.78 -0.89 5.97
N LEU A 159 -30.51 -1.52 7.11
CA LEU A 159 -30.66 -0.90 8.42
C LEU A 159 -29.64 0.24 8.65
N GLY A 160 -28.39 0.07 8.18
CA GLY A 160 -27.36 1.10 8.22
C GLY A 160 -27.72 2.36 7.43
N VAL A 161 -28.28 2.20 6.23
CA VAL A 161 -28.77 3.32 5.41
C VAL A 161 -29.91 4.06 6.10
N LEU A 162 -30.82 3.32 6.75
CA LEU A 162 -31.91 3.94 7.50
C LEU A 162 -31.41 4.69 8.75
N PHE A 163 -30.43 4.14 9.48
CA PHE A 163 -29.79 4.86 10.59
C PHE A 163 -29.09 6.14 10.12
N LEU A 164 -28.43 6.11 8.95
CA LEU A 164 -27.77 7.28 8.38
C LEU A 164 -28.78 8.35 7.95
N ALA A 165 -29.85 7.95 7.26
CA ALA A 165 -30.91 8.86 6.85
C ALA A 165 -31.58 9.52 8.06
N GLN A 166 -31.88 8.74 9.10
CA GLN A 166 -32.46 9.24 10.34
C GLN A 166 -31.50 10.18 11.09
N TYR A 167 -30.21 9.84 11.14
CA TYR A 167 -29.18 10.68 11.76
C TYR A 167 -29.08 12.06 11.10
N LEU A 168 -29.07 12.12 9.77
CA LEU A 168 -29.02 13.39 9.03
C LEU A 168 -30.28 14.25 9.28
N CYS A 169 -31.45 13.63 9.40
CA CYS A 169 -32.70 14.33 9.73
C CYS A 169 -32.71 14.85 11.18
N ILE A 170 -32.20 14.06 12.13
CA ILE A 170 -32.05 14.47 13.54
C ILE A 170 -31.04 15.61 13.67
N LEU A 171 -29.93 15.56 12.93
CA LEU A 171 -28.93 16.63 12.93
C LEU A 171 -29.50 17.95 12.38
N ALA A 172 -30.28 17.89 11.29
CA ALA A 172 -30.93 19.06 10.70
C ALA A 172 -31.97 19.69 11.64
N THR A 173 -32.76 18.89 12.34
CA THR A 173 -33.82 19.35 13.27
C THR A 173 -33.27 19.83 14.62
N THR A 174 -32.20 19.22 15.12
CA THR A 174 -31.51 19.71 16.34
C THR A 174 -30.83 21.06 16.10
N HIS A 175 -30.22 21.24 14.92
CA HIS A 175 -29.62 22.53 14.54
C HIS A 175 -30.66 23.67 14.52
N SER A 176 -31.87 23.45 14.00
CA SER A 176 -32.90 24.50 13.97
C SER A 176 -33.39 24.90 15.36
N VAL A 177 -33.51 23.96 16.30
CA VAL A 177 -34.04 24.23 17.65
C VAL A 177 -33.00 24.87 18.58
N ILE A 178 -31.71 24.59 18.38
CA ILE A 178 -30.63 25.22 19.14
C ILE A 178 -30.52 26.73 18.83
N PHE A 179 -30.86 27.14 17.61
CA PHE A 179 -30.82 28.55 17.19
C PHE A 179 -31.98 29.40 17.71
N ASP A 180 -33.16 28.82 17.97
CA ASP A 180 -34.38 29.55 18.36
C ASP A 180 -34.54 29.76 19.90
N PHE A 181 -33.45 29.75 20.69
CA PHE A 181 -33.47 29.99 22.15
C PHE A 181 -34.47 29.11 22.92
N ALA A 182 -34.47 27.80 22.66
CA ALA A 182 -35.24 26.84 23.45
C ALA A 182 -34.82 26.86 24.94
N PRO A 183 -35.75 26.58 25.88
CA PRO A 183 -35.41 26.45 27.31
C PRO A 183 -34.34 25.37 27.51
N LYS A 184 -33.34 25.66 28.36
CA LYS A 184 -32.15 24.81 28.63
C LYS A 184 -32.43 23.29 28.71
N PRO A 185 -33.48 22.77 29.40
CA PRO A 185 -33.74 21.33 29.44
C PRO A 185 -34.15 20.72 28.08
N LEU A 186 -34.84 21.49 27.22
CA LEU A 186 -35.27 21.06 25.88
C LEU A 186 -34.07 20.94 24.92
N ALA A 187 -33.14 21.89 25.00
CA ALA A 187 -31.92 21.88 24.19
C ALA A 187 -31.01 20.68 24.54
N ILE A 188 -30.85 20.39 25.83
CA ILE A 188 -30.07 19.24 26.31
C ILE A 188 -30.70 17.93 25.82
N ALA A 189 -32.01 17.76 25.98
CA ALA A 189 -32.73 16.57 25.53
C ALA A 189 -32.62 16.33 24.01
N LEU A 190 -32.71 17.39 23.19
CA LEU A 190 -32.58 17.29 21.74
C LEU A 190 -31.13 16.98 21.31
N SER A 191 -30.12 17.47 22.04
CA SER A 191 -28.70 17.20 21.76
C SER A 191 -28.24 15.77 22.07
N LEU A 192 -28.96 15.03 22.92
CA LEU A 192 -28.65 13.63 23.26
C LEU A 192 -28.98 12.63 22.14
N ARG A 193 -29.95 12.97 21.28
CA ARG A 193 -30.37 12.12 20.15
C ARG A 193 -29.29 11.90 19.08
N PRO A 194 -28.62 12.93 18.53
CA PRO A 194 -27.58 12.70 17.54
C PRO A 194 -26.43 11.87 18.11
N ILE A 195 -26.11 12.01 19.40
CA ILE A 195 -25.10 11.19 20.08
C ILE A 195 -25.50 9.70 20.05
N GLY A 196 -26.75 9.36 20.38
CA GLY A 196 -27.25 7.98 20.28
C GLY A 196 -27.14 7.38 18.88
N TYR A 197 -27.50 8.13 17.85
CA TYR A 197 -27.42 7.65 16.46
C TYR A 197 -25.98 7.60 15.91
N THR A 198 -25.05 8.46 16.38
CA THR A 198 -23.62 8.30 16.06
C THR A 198 -23.07 6.99 16.61
N LEU A 199 -23.47 6.57 17.82
CA LEU A 199 -23.06 5.30 18.40
C LEU A 199 -23.60 4.10 17.60
N LEU A 200 -24.84 4.19 17.10
CA LEU A 200 -25.42 3.17 16.22
C LEU A 200 -24.67 3.07 14.87
N LEU A 201 -24.33 4.20 14.24
CA LEU A 201 -23.58 4.23 12.99
C LEU A 201 -22.14 3.72 13.14
N LEU A 202 -21.45 4.15 14.20
CA LEU A 202 -20.06 3.73 14.48
C LEU A 202 -19.98 2.21 14.72
N ARG A 203 -21.00 1.66 15.38
CA ARG A 203 -21.16 0.21 15.54
C ARG A 203 -21.49 -0.48 14.23
N HIS A 204 -22.31 0.09 13.35
CA HIS A 204 -22.62 -0.53 12.07
C HIS A 204 -21.39 -0.64 11.16
N VAL A 205 -20.58 0.43 11.11
CA VAL A 205 -19.26 0.44 10.45
C VAL A 205 -18.34 -0.62 11.05
N ARG A 206 -18.33 -0.78 12.38
CA ARG A 206 -17.53 -1.81 13.08
C ARG A 206 -18.06 -3.24 12.90
N SER A 207 -19.36 -3.43 12.74
CA SER A 207 -19.99 -4.76 12.57
C SER A 207 -19.81 -5.33 11.16
N GLY A 208 -19.70 -4.47 10.14
CA GLY A 208 -19.29 -4.87 8.79
C GLY A 208 -17.84 -5.37 8.73
N ILE A 209 -17.03 -5.06 9.76
CA ILE A 209 -15.61 -5.41 9.86
C ILE A 209 -15.40 -6.76 10.59
N ILE A 210 -16.31 -7.18 11.48
CA ILE A 210 -16.07 -8.33 12.41
C ILE A 210 -16.69 -9.66 11.93
N ARG A 211 -17.61 -9.69 10.96
CA ARG A 211 -18.36 -10.93 10.60
C ARG A 211 -17.84 -11.71 9.39
N ILE A 212 -16.59 -11.50 8.97
CA ILE A 212 -15.94 -12.37 7.98
C ILE A 212 -15.28 -13.52 8.74
N GLY A 213 -16.08 -14.56 9.02
CA GLY A 213 -15.69 -15.85 9.59
C GLY A 213 -16.90 -16.51 10.28
N PRO A 214 -17.27 -17.79 10.01
CA PRO A 214 -16.62 -18.86 9.27
C PRO A 214 -17.45 -19.28 8.03
N ALA A 215 -17.27 -18.59 6.91
CA ALA A 215 -17.71 -19.07 5.59
C ALA A 215 -16.48 -19.17 4.67
N LEU A 216 -15.38 -19.59 5.27
CA LEU A 216 -14.01 -19.52 4.74
C LEU A 216 -13.58 -20.82 4.05
N LEU A 217 -14.54 -21.66 3.63
CA LEU A 217 -14.25 -22.94 2.95
C LEU A 217 -14.78 -23.01 1.51
N ASP A 218 -15.59 -22.05 1.06
CA ASP A 218 -16.15 -22.05 -0.32
C ASP A 218 -15.78 -20.81 -1.14
N PHE A 219 -14.94 -19.91 -0.62
CA PHE A 219 -14.55 -18.66 -1.30
C PHE A 219 -13.05 -18.61 -1.68
N GLU A 220 -12.45 -19.77 -1.92
CA GLU A 220 -11.21 -19.93 -2.67
C GLU A 220 -11.52 -19.73 -4.16
N ALA A 221 -11.35 -18.50 -4.68
CA ALA A 221 -11.05 -18.19 -6.10
C ALA A 221 -11.16 -16.69 -6.50
N ASP A 222 -11.68 -15.78 -5.67
CA ASP A 222 -12.25 -14.53 -6.25
C ASP A 222 -11.90 -13.21 -5.52
N ILE A 223 -10.65 -13.05 -5.05
CA ILE A 223 -10.14 -11.76 -4.50
C ILE A 223 -10.08 -10.67 -5.59
N SER A 224 -10.26 -11.03 -6.87
CA SER A 224 -10.26 -10.11 -8.02
C SER A 224 -11.65 -9.66 -8.50
N LYS A 225 -12.76 -10.09 -7.89
CA LYS A 225 -14.07 -9.45 -8.15
C LYS A 225 -14.14 -8.04 -7.53
N PRO A 226 -14.89 -7.10 -8.16
CA PRO A 226 -14.78 -5.70 -7.83
C PRO A 226 -15.36 -5.41 -6.46
N ALA A 227 -14.47 -5.32 -5.47
CA ALA A 227 -14.73 -4.51 -4.28
C ALA A 227 -15.38 -3.20 -4.75
N GLY A 228 -16.50 -2.81 -4.12
CA GLY A 228 -17.22 -1.59 -4.49
C GLY A 228 -16.25 -0.41 -4.57
N LEU A 229 -16.55 0.58 -5.42
CA LEU A 229 -15.65 1.71 -5.68
C LEU A 229 -15.15 2.38 -4.37
N VAL A 230 -16.02 2.47 -3.36
CA VAL A 230 -15.68 2.96 -2.03
C VAL A 230 -14.64 2.07 -1.33
N SER A 231 -14.81 0.74 -1.36
CA SER A 231 -13.86 -0.21 -0.75
C SER A 231 -12.49 -0.18 -1.45
N ARG A 232 -12.46 0.05 -2.77
CA ARG A 232 -11.20 0.26 -3.51
C ARG A 232 -10.53 1.58 -3.13
N LEU A 233 -11.30 2.65 -2.97
CA LEU A 233 -10.79 3.96 -2.57
C LEU A 233 -10.28 3.98 -1.13
N THR A 234 -10.94 3.27 -0.21
CA THR A 234 -10.57 3.22 1.22
C THR A 234 -9.65 2.05 1.58
N LEU A 235 -9.36 1.16 0.64
CA LEU A 235 -8.57 -0.07 0.85
C LEU A 235 -9.14 -0.98 1.95
N SER A 236 -10.45 -0.92 2.21
CA SER A 236 -11.09 -1.64 3.31
C SER A 236 -11.06 -3.17 3.14
N TRP A 237 -10.79 -3.67 1.94
CA TRP A 237 -10.74 -5.09 1.63
C TRP A 237 -9.53 -5.82 2.25
N ILE A 238 -8.51 -5.10 2.74
CA ILE A 238 -7.27 -5.67 3.31
C ILE A 238 -7.41 -6.03 4.81
N GLN A 239 -8.48 -5.62 5.49
CA GLN A 239 -8.53 -5.57 6.97
C GLN A 239 -8.64 -6.93 7.71
N ASN A 240 -8.76 -8.07 7.01
CA ASN A 240 -9.16 -9.35 7.62
C ASN A 240 -8.02 -10.22 8.21
N GLY A 241 -6.80 -9.72 8.37
CA GLY A 241 -5.64 -10.52 8.82
C GLY A 241 -5.27 -10.43 10.31
N GLY A 242 -6.12 -9.85 11.16
CA GLY A 242 -5.74 -9.46 12.52
C GLY A 242 -5.81 -10.57 13.60
N GLU A 243 -6.56 -11.65 13.35
CA GLU A 243 -6.92 -12.61 14.40
C GLU A 243 -6.23 -13.99 14.28
N THR A 244 -5.62 -14.28 13.13
CA THR A 244 -4.91 -15.55 12.87
C THR A 244 -3.44 -15.30 12.53
N ARG A 245 -2.59 -16.29 12.82
CA ARG A 245 -1.22 -16.30 12.30
C ARG A 245 -1.33 -16.47 10.79
N LEU A 246 -0.81 -15.50 10.03
CA LEU A 246 -0.74 -15.59 8.58
C LEU A 246 0.18 -16.76 8.21
N ASP A 247 -0.39 -17.80 7.62
CA ASP A 247 0.36 -18.96 7.12
C ASP A 247 0.74 -18.74 5.64
N SER A 248 1.87 -19.30 5.20
CA SER A 248 2.40 -19.13 3.83
C SER A 248 1.47 -19.52 2.67
N PRO A 249 0.58 -20.55 2.74
CA PRO A 249 -0.28 -20.90 1.61
C PRO A 249 -1.32 -19.82 1.30
N GLU A 250 -1.85 -19.10 2.30
CA GLU A 250 -2.83 -18.02 2.10
C GLU A 250 -2.26 -16.84 1.27
N LEU A 251 -0.93 -16.62 1.33
CA LEU A 251 -0.25 -15.62 0.51
C LEU A 251 0.00 -16.09 -0.93
N GLN A 252 0.15 -17.40 -1.15
CA GLN A 252 0.52 -17.98 -2.44
C GLN A 252 -0.58 -17.81 -3.49
N ASP A 253 -1.85 -17.93 -3.07
CA ASP A 253 -3.02 -17.81 -3.95
C ASP A 253 -3.30 -16.37 -4.40
N ILE A 254 -2.88 -15.37 -3.60
CA ILE A 254 -2.95 -13.96 -4.00
C ILE A 254 -1.95 -13.69 -5.14
N LEU A 255 -0.77 -14.31 -5.09
CA LEU A 255 0.32 -14.11 -6.06
C LEU A 255 0.03 -14.79 -7.42
N THR A 256 -0.62 -15.96 -7.44
CA THR A 256 -0.93 -16.71 -8.68
C THR A 256 -1.98 -16.01 -9.55
N SER A 257 -2.94 -15.31 -8.93
CA SER A 257 -3.96 -14.54 -9.65
C SER A 257 -3.40 -13.29 -10.36
N ALA A 258 -2.29 -12.73 -9.85
CA ALA A 258 -1.64 -11.54 -10.42
C ALA A 258 -0.58 -11.88 -11.48
N SER A 259 0.00 -13.09 -11.45
CA SER A 259 1.17 -13.43 -12.27
C SER A 259 0.87 -13.89 -13.70
N SER A 260 -0.31 -14.46 -13.98
CA SER A 260 -0.59 -15.15 -15.25
C SER A 260 -0.82 -14.22 -16.46
N GLY A 261 -1.35 -13.01 -16.24
CA GLY A 261 -1.61 -12.02 -17.31
C GLY A 261 -0.46 -11.03 -17.56
N ASP A 262 0.25 -10.60 -16.51
CA ASP A 262 1.24 -9.50 -16.61
C ASP A 262 2.64 -9.99 -17.03
N LEU A 263 3.05 -11.23 -16.69
CA LEU A 263 4.37 -11.76 -17.07
C LEU A 263 4.46 -12.19 -18.56
N SER A 264 3.37 -12.70 -19.15
CA SER A 264 3.37 -13.15 -20.55
C SER A 264 3.47 -11.99 -21.55
N ALA A 265 2.91 -10.82 -21.21
CA ALA A 265 3.07 -9.59 -21.98
C ALA A 265 4.52 -9.06 -21.99
N CYS A 266 5.33 -9.42 -20.99
CA CYS A 266 6.74 -8.99 -20.89
C CYS A 266 7.68 -9.75 -21.83
N LYS A 267 7.34 -10.97 -22.26
CA LYS A 267 8.20 -11.80 -23.12
C LYS A 267 8.45 -11.22 -24.51
N ASN A 268 7.60 -10.28 -24.96
CA ASN A 268 7.71 -9.67 -26.28
C ASN A 268 8.57 -8.39 -26.32
N VAL A 269 9.20 -8.00 -25.19
CA VAL A 269 9.97 -6.76 -25.10
C VAL A 269 11.44 -7.03 -24.80
N SER A 270 12.13 -7.71 -25.71
CA SER A 270 13.59 -7.67 -25.77
C SER A 270 14.02 -7.89 -27.21
N HIS A 271 14.91 -7.03 -27.72
CA HIS A 271 16.04 -7.43 -28.57
C HIS A 271 16.98 -6.27 -29.02
N SER A 272 16.83 -5.01 -28.57
CA SER A 272 17.82 -3.98 -28.97
C SER A 272 17.95 -2.68 -28.15
N SER A 273 17.15 -2.42 -27.11
CA SER A 273 17.20 -1.15 -26.36
C SER A 273 17.69 -1.29 -24.92
N SER A 274 18.38 -0.27 -24.41
CA SER A 274 18.80 -0.15 -23.00
C SER A 274 17.65 -0.42 -22.02
N LEU A 275 17.94 -1.04 -20.88
CA LEU A 275 16.96 -1.49 -19.88
C LEU A 275 16.03 -0.38 -19.33
N LEU A 276 16.55 0.82 -19.08
CA LEU A 276 15.80 1.92 -18.45
C LEU A 276 14.57 2.41 -19.25
N PRO A 277 14.66 2.79 -20.54
CA PRO A 277 13.51 3.22 -21.32
C PRO A 277 12.46 2.13 -21.50
N THR A 278 12.87 0.86 -21.52
CA THR A 278 11.95 -0.28 -21.58
C THR A 278 11.08 -0.34 -20.32
N LEU A 279 11.71 -0.28 -19.14
CA LEU A 279 10.99 -0.26 -17.87
C LEU A 279 10.04 0.95 -17.74
N LEU A 280 10.50 2.13 -18.14
CA LEU A 280 9.70 3.36 -18.08
C LEU A 280 8.49 3.32 -19.02
N ARG A 281 8.62 2.74 -20.22
CA ARG A 281 7.48 2.57 -21.13
C ARG A 281 6.46 1.59 -20.57
N HIS A 282 6.91 0.50 -19.97
CA HIS A 282 6.03 -0.53 -19.42
C HIS A 282 5.18 0.00 -18.25
N VAL A 283 5.78 0.77 -17.34
CA VAL A 283 5.10 1.29 -16.15
C VAL A 283 4.47 2.67 -16.38
N GLY A 284 4.68 3.28 -17.56
CA GLY A 284 4.32 4.68 -17.83
C GLY A 284 2.86 5.03 -17.53
N SER A 285 1.90 4.16 -17.83
CA SER A 285 0.48 4.41 -17.53
C SER A 285 0.16 4.43 -16.04
N ASP A 286 0.80 3.56 -15.26
CA ASP A 286 0.63 3.52 -13.80
C ASP A 286 1.34 4.69 -13.13
N LEU A 287 2.50 5.10 -13.66
CA LEU A 287 3.23 6.27 -13.21
C LEU A 287 2.43 7.56 -13.44
N LEU A 288 1.76 7.69 -14.59
CA LEU A 288 0.85 8.81 -14.86
C LEU A 288 -0.34 8.82 -13.90
N ARG A 289 -0.95 7.66 -13.64
CA ARG A 289 -2.04 7.54 -12.65
C ARG A 289 -1.56 7.90 -11.23
N GLN A 290 -0.39 7.41 -10.84
CA GLN A 290 0.23 7.76 -9.55
C GLN A 290 0.50 9.27 -9.47
N GLY A 291 1.01 9.85 -10.56
CA GLY A 291 1.28 11.28 -10.64
C GLY A 291 0.02 12.14 -10.53
N ALA A 292 -1.09 11.71 -11.11
CA ALA A 292 -2.37 12.40 -10.97
C ALA A 292 -2.86 12.42 -9.51
N TRP A 293 -2.77 11.29 -8.80
CA TRP A 293 -3.08 11.23 -7.37
C TRP A 293 -2.13 12.10 -6.53
N ALA A 294 -0.84 12.08 -6.85
CA ALA A 294 0.17 12.89 -6.19
C ALA A 294 -0.07 14.40 -6.39
N ALA A 295 -0.45 14.83 -7.59
CA ALA A 295 -0.79 16.21 -7.89
C ALA A 295 -2.04 16.66 -7.14
N LEU A 296 -3.08 15.81 -7.09
CA LEU A 296 -4.31 16.09 -6.32
C LEU A 296 -4.03 16.22 -4.82
N ALA A 297 -3.23 15.30 -4.25
CA ALA A 297 -2.81 15.36 -2.86
C ALA A 297 -1.97 16.63 -2.58
N SER A 298 -1.09 17.01 -3.51
CA SER A 298 -0.23 18.19 -3.40
C SER A 298 -1.02 19.50 -3.45
N LEU A 299 -2.05 19.58 -4.29
CA LEU A 299 -2.97 20.71 -4.34
C LEU A 299 -3.75 20.85 -3.01
N LEU A 300 -4.31 19.74 -2.53
CA LEU A 300 -5.14 19.73 -1.33
C LEU A 300 -4.33 19.93 -0.03
N LEU A 301 -3.02 19.70 -0.06
CA LEU A 301 -2.13 19.96 1.07
C LEU A 301 -2.18 21.42 1.56
N PHE A 302 -2.34 22.38 0.64
CA PHE A 302 -2.41 23.82 0.98
C PHE A 302 -3.83 24.33 1.24
N ALA A 303 -4.86 23.53 0.91
CA ALA A 303 -6.26 23.93 1.10
C ALA A 303 -6.59 24.30 2.57
N PRO A 304 -6.12 23.56 3.60
CA PRO A 304 -6.34 23.95 5.00
C PRO A 304 -5.83 25.34 5.35
N ALA A 305 -4.68 25.77 4.81
CA ALA A 305 -4.13 27.09 5.08
C ALA A 305 -4.97 28.21 4.45
N LEU A 306 -5.45 28.00 3.22
CA LEU A 306 -6.31 28.96 2.51
C LEU A 306 -7.70 29.07 3.16
N ILE A 307 -8.27 27.93 3.58
CA ILE A 307 -9.55 27.89 4.29
C ILE A 307 -9.40 28.56 5.66
N LEU A 308 -8.32 28.28 6.40
CA LEU A 308 -8.03 28.92 7.68
C LEU A 308 -7.94 30.44 7.53
N ARG A 309 -7.27 30.92 6.47
CA ARG A 309 -7.24 32.36 6.16
C ARG A 309 -8.64 32.94 5.99
N ALA A 310 -9.50 32.29 5.20
CA ALA A 310 -10.86 32.77 4.95
C ALA A 310 -11.68 32.85 6.25
N ILE A 311 -11.54 31.86 7.14
CA ILE A 311 -12.19 31.85 8.45
C ILE A 311 -11.69 33.04 9.30
N LEU A 312 -10.37 33.24 9.37
CA LEU A 312 -9.78 34.31 10.17
C LEU A 312 -10.14 35.71 9.65
N ILE A 313 -10.18 35.92 8.32
CA ILE A 313 -10.64 37.18 7.72
C ILE A 313 -12.08 37.47 8.15
N GLY A 314 -12.96 36.47 8.10
CA GLY A 314 -14.34 36.64 8.50
C GLY A 314 -14.53 36.94 9.99
N ILE A 315 -13.64 36.43 10.86
CA ILE A 315 -13.66 36.73 12.31
C ILE A 315 -13.12 38.13 12.58
N GLU A 316 -12.15 38.59 11.79
CA GLU A 316 -11.55 39.93 11.91
C GLU A 316 -12.46 41.05 11.36
N SER A 317 -13.34 40.76 10.40
CA SER A 317 -14.33 41.74 9.91
C SER A 317 -15.45 41.95 10.94
N SER A 318 -15.80 43.21 11.23
CA SER A 318 -16.96 43.54 12.08
C SER A 318 -18.31 43.06 11.55
N GLU A 319 -18.37 42.63 10.28
CA GLU A 319 -19.55 41.98 9.71
C GLU A 319 -19.60 40.51 10.15
N ALA A 320 -20.72 40.11 10.77
CA ALA A 320 -20.93 38.72 11.14
C ALA A 320 -20.89 37.84 9.89
N ILE A 321 -19.94 36.90 9.83
CA ILE A 321 -19.91 35.86 8.80
C ILE A 321 -21.29 35.23 8.76
N GLN A 322 -21.91 35.20 7.57
CA GLN A 322 -23.17 34.51 7.40
C GLN A 322 -22.98 33.04 7.81
N THR A 323 -23.84 32.53 8.70
CA THR A 323 -23.68 31.21 9.34
C THR A 323 -23.50 30.08 8.34
N HIS A 324 -24.16 30.15 7.18
CA HIS A 324 -24.00 29.16 6.11
C HIS A 324 -22.59 29.18 5.48
N MET A 325 -21.96 30.34 5.36
CA MET A 325 -20.59 30.49 4.84
C MET A 325 -19.57 29.91 5.83
N ALA A 326 -19.78 30.10 7.13
CA ALA A 326 -18.93 29.51 8.17
C ALA A 326 -18.98 27.97 8.16
N TRP A 327 -20.19 27.39 8.10
CA TRP A 327 -20.35 25.93 7.98
C TRP A 327 -19.81 25.38 6.64
N PHE A 328 -19.91 26.14 5.56
CA PHE A 328 -19.29 25.78 4.28
C PHE A 328 -17.76 25.70 4.39
N LEU A 329 -17.12 26.68 5.03
CA LEU A 329 -15.67 26.68 5.25
C LEU A 329 -15.21 25.52 6.15
N VAL A 330 -15.92 25.26 7.26
CA VAL A 330 -15.59 24.16 8.18
C VAL A 330 -15.81 22.79 7.52
N SER A 331 -16.90 22.60 6.77
CA SER A 331 -17.13 21.36 6.03
C SER A 331 -16.12 21.17 4.90
N SER A 332 -15.74 22.25 4.20
CA SER A 332 -14.68 22.22 3.18
C SER A 332 -13.33 21.80 3.77
N LEU A 333 -13.00 22.23 4.99
CA LEU A 333 -11.79 21.80 5.69
C LEU A 333 -11.77 20.28 5.89
N LEU A 334 -12.86 19.69 6.39
CA LEU A 334 -12.97 18.25 6.56
C LEU A 334 -12.90 17.49 5.22
N ILE A 335 -13.64 17.96 4.21
CA ILE A 335 -13.71 17.34 2.89
C ILE A 335 -12.33 17.37 2.22
N SER A 336 -11.62 18.50 2.27
CA SER A 336 -10.27 18.62 1.70
C SER A 336 -9.28 17.65 2.36
N GLY A 337 -9.34 17.49 3.68
CA GLY A 337 -8.52 16.51 4.42
C GLY A 337 -8.82 15.06 4.04
N LEU A 338 -10.10 14.69 3.90
CA LEU A 338 -10.52 13.35 3.49
C LEU A 338 -10.06 13.02 2.07
N ILE A 339 -10.28 13.94 1.12
CA ILE A 339 -9.85 13.75 -0.27
C ILE A 339 -8.32 13.69 -0.36
N SER A 340 -7.61 14.53 0.38
CA SER A 340 -6.14 14.49 0.45
C SER A 340 -5.64 13.15 1.02
N GLY A 341 -6.30 12.63 2.06
CA GLY A 341 -5.97 11.33 2.66
C GLY A 341 -6.17 10.17 1.66
N ILE A 342 -7.32 10.16 0.96
CA ILE A 342 -7.61 9.17 -0.08
C ILE A 342 -6.61 9.28 -1.23
N ALA A 343 -6.32 10.49 -1.72
CA ALA A 343 -5.38 10.71 -2.81
C ALA A 343 -3.96 10.23 -2.43
N ASN A 344 -3.50 10.54 -1.22
CA ASN A 344 -2.20 10.05 -0.74
C ASN A 344 -2.18 8.52 -0.60
N ALA A 345 -3.24 7.91 -0.05
CA ALA A 345 -3.33 6.45 0.08
C ALA A 345 -3.33 5.75 -1.29
N GLN A 346 -4.10 6.26 -2.26
CA GLN A 346 -4.13 5.73 -3.63
C GLN A 346 -2.80 5.91 -4.36
N CYS A 347 -2.12 7.04 -4.14
CA CYS A 347 -0.78 7.29 -4.66
C CYS A 347 0.23 6.24 -4.13
N GLN A 348 0.24 5.99 -2.83
CA GLN A 348 1.11 4.99 -2.21
C GLN A 348 0.77 3.57 -2.67
N TRP A 349 -0.51 3.21 -2.71
CA TRP A 349 -0.96 1.91 -3.20
C TRP A 349 -0.55 1.65 -4.65
N THR A 350 -0.69 2.66 -5.53
CA THR A 350 -0.23 2.57 -6.91
C THR A 350 1.30 2.39 -6.96
N GLY A 351 2.04 3.09 -6.10
CA GLY A 351 3.49 2.91 -5.94
C GLY A 351 3.87 1.48 -5.52
N SER A 352 3.16 0.87 -4.57
CA SER A 352 3.40 -0.52 -4.17
C SER A 352 3.14 -1.52 -5.30
N LYS A 353 2.17 -1.27 -6.17
CA LYS A 353 1.95 -2.09 -7.37
C LYS A 353 3.09 -1.96 -8.37
N ILE A 354 3.55 -0.73 -8.61
CA ILE A 354 4.70 -0.45 -9.47
C ILE A 354 5.94 -1.19 -8.95
N TYR A 355 6.19 -1.12 -7.64
CA TYR A 355 7.28 -1.85 -6.98
C TYR A 355 7.21 -3.35 -7.27
N ALA A 356 6.06 -3.98 -6.99
CA ALA A 356 5.91 -5.43 -7.14
C ALA A 356 6.09 -5.87 -8.60
N ARG A 357 5.54 -5.12 -9.55
CA ARG A 357 5.67 -5.38 -10.99
C ARG A 357 7.11 -5.25 -11.48
N LEU A 358 7.79 -4.15 -11.14
CA LEU A 358 9.19 -3.95 -11.52
C LEU A 358 10.09 -5.03 -10.92
N ASN A 359 9.90 -5.35 -9.64
CA ASN A 359 10.73 -6.34 -8.97
C ASN A 359 10.53 -7.73 -9.57
N GLY A 360 9.28 -8.11 -9.83
CA GLY A 360 8.94 -9.38 -10.47
C GLY A 360 9.50 -9.48 -11.90
N LEU A 361 9.39 -8.41 -12.68
CA LEU A 361 9.88 -8.35 -14.07
C LEU A 361 11.40 -8.46 -14.13
N ILE A 362 12.12 -7.62 -13.38
CA ILE A 362 13.60 -7.63 -13.37
C ILE A 362 14.10 -8.98 -12.86
N THR A 363 13.51 -9.49 -11.78
CA THR A 363 13.88 -10.79 -11.20
C THR A 363 13.63 -11.92 -12.20
N SER A 364 12.48 -11.95 -12.86
CA SER A 364 12.14 -12.98 -13.85
C SER A 364 13.09 -12.96 -15.06
N ASP A 365 13.42 -11.78 -15.59
CA ASP A 365 14.33 -11.66 -16.75
C ASP A 365 15.76 -12.10 -16.38
N ILE A 366 16.26 -11.72 -15.20
CA ILE A 366 17.56 -12.20 -14.69
C ILE A 366 17.54 -13.72 -14.49
N TYR A 367 16.47 -14.29 -13.92
CA TYR A 367 16.36 -15.75 -13.72
C TYR A 367 16.28 -16.52 -15.04
N GLU A 368 15.47 -16.06 -16.00
CA GLU A 368 15.33 -16.73 -17.30
C GLU A 368 16.67 -16.76 -18.06
N ARG A 369 17.41 -15.66 -18.02
CA ARG A 369 18.74 -15.58 -18.63
C ARG A 369 19.77 -16.39 -17.84
N MET A 370 19.72 -16.39 -16.51
CA MET A 370 20.59 -17.23 -15.68
C MET A 370 20.46 -18.71 -16.04
N LEU A 371 19.23 -19.20 -16.28
CA LEU A 371 18.98 -20.59 -16.68
C LEU A 371 19.52 -20.92 -18.08
N GLN A 372 19.76 -19.91 -18.92
CA GLN A 372 20.31 -20.09 -20.25
C GLN A 372 21.84 -20.05 -20.28
N LEU A 373 22.50 -19.68 -19.18
CA LEU A 373 23.96 -19.63 -19.11
C LEU A 373 24.59 -21.01 -18.92
N PRO A 374 25.79 -21.25 -19.47
CA PRO A 374 26.57 -22.43 -19.17
C PRO A 374 26.90 -22.49 -17.67
N LEU A 375 26.79 -23.68 -17.08
CA LEU A 375 26.96 -23.96 -15.65
C LEU A 375 28.36 -23.61 -15.11
N ILE A 376 29.42 -23.54 -15.94
CA ILE A 376 30.79 -23.46 -15.40
C ILE A 376 31.72 -22.56 -16.23
N ALA A 377 31.58 -21.24 -16.06
CA ALA A 377 32.71 -20.33 -16.16
C ALA A 377 33.43 -20.30 -14.80
N ASP A 378 34.58 -20.98 -14.70
CA ASP A 378 35.55 -20.97 -13.59
C ASP A 378 34.97 -21.24 -12.18
N ALA A 379 35.42 -22.27 -11.45
CA ALA A 379 34.97 -22.52 -10.06
C ALA A 379 35.22 -21.31 -9.11
N SER A 380 36.15 -20.42 -9.46
CA SER A 380 36.41 -19.13 -8.79
C SER A 380 35.50 -17.99 -9.27
N LYS A 381 35.14 -17.94 -10.56
CA LYS A 381 34.16 -16.99 -11.10
C LYS A 381 32.74 -17.41 -10.76
N THR A 382 32.30 -18.66 -10.89
CA THR A 382 30.96 -19.11 -10.47
C THR A 382 30.59 -18.66 -9.06
N ILE A 383 31.51 -18.61 -8.10
CA ILE A 383 31.23 -18.07 -6.75
C ILE A 383 31.05 -16.53 -6.79
N LEU A 384 31.86 -15.81 -7.58
CA LEU A 384 31.80 -14.35 -7.74
C LEU A 384 30.64 -13.88 -8.64
N THR A 385 30.36 -14.59 -9.74
CA THR A 385 29.28 -14.40 -10.71
C THR A 385 27.94 -14.78 -10.09
N ASN A 386 27.84 -15.89 -9.35
CA ASN A 386 26.63 -16.18 -8.57
C ASN A 386 26.42 -15.14 -7.47
N GLY A 387 27.49 -14.70 -6.78
CA GLY A 387 27.39 -13.61 -5.81
C GLY A 387 26.91 -12.29 -6.42
N THR A 388 27.39 -11.95 -7.62
CA THR A 388 26.99 -10.73 -8.35
C THR A 388 25.57 -10.84 -8.87
N ILE A 389 25.15 -11.97 -9.44
CA ILE A 389 23.78 -12.17 -9.92
C ILE A 389 22.79 -12.23 -8.75
N LEU A 390 23.14 -12.92 -7.65
CA LEU A 390 22.33 -12.91 -6.43
C LEU A 390 22.25 -11.51 -5.82
N SER A 391 23.31 -10.71 -5.89
CA SER A 391 23.27 -9.29 -5.53
C SER A 391 22.36 -8.50 -6.46
N ASN A 392 22.40 -8.77 -7.78
CA ASN A 392 21.53 -8.09 -8.73
C ASN A 392 20.05 -8.36 -8.44
N ILE A 393 19.69 -9.60 -8.06
CA ILE A 393 18.31 -10.00 -7.71
C ILE A 393 17.91 -9.47 -6.34
N ASN A 394 18.76 -9.64 -5.30
CA ASN A 394 18.36 -9.37 -3.93
C ASN A 394 18.61 -7.92 -3.48
N VAL A 395 19.45 -7.17 -4.18
CA VAL A 395 19.83 -5.80 -3.83
C VAL A 395 19.44 -4.84 -4.94
N ASP A 396 19.94 -5.03 -6.15
CA ASP A 396 19.78 -4.04 -7.22
C ASP A 396 18.34 -3.98 -7.75
N ALA A 397 17.66 -5.12 -7.95
CA ALA A 397 16.28 -5.16 -8.41
C ALA A 397 15.28 -4.49 -7.42
N PRO A 398 15.37 -4.74 -6.09
CA PRO A 398 14.58 -4.00 -5.10
C PRO A 398 14.85 -2.49 -5.12
N VAL A 399 16.11 -2.05 -5.24
CA VAL A 399 16.47 -0.62 -5.28
C VAL A 399 15.84 0.09 -6.49
N ILE A 400 15.89 -0.54 -7.67
CA ILE A 400 15.26 0.00 -8.89
C ILE A 400 13.74 0.06 -8.73
N SER A 401 13.15 -0.98 -8.14
CA SER A 401 11.71 -1.08 -7.91
C SER A 401 11.22 -0.05 -6.89
N GLU A 402 12.00 0.19 -5.83
CA GLU A 402 11.72 1.20 -4.80
C GLU A 402 11.80 2.61 -5.38
N MET A 403 12.77 2.87 -6.24
CA MET A 403 12.86 4.12 -7.00
C MET A 403 11.62 4.31 -7.89
N GLY A 404 11.17 3.26 -8.58
CA GLY A 404 9.94 3.29 -9.37
C GLY A 404 8.70 3.68 -8.55
N ALA A 405 8.57 3.16 -7.33
CA ALA A 405 7.47 3.51 -6.43
C ALA A 405 7.50 4.97 -5.95
N HIS A 406 8.70 5.52 -5.75
CA HIS A 406 8.91 6.88 -5.23
C HIS A 406 9.15 7.94 -6.31
N LEU A 407 9.19 7.55 -7.58
CA LEU A 407 9.51 8.43 -8.70
C LEU A 407 8.59 9.66 -8.77
N HIS A 408 7.30 9.50 -8.44
CA HIS A 408 6.31 10.59 -8.38
C HIS A 408 6.76 11.80 -7.54
N LEU A 409 7.61 11.59 -6.53
CA LEU A 409 8.11 12.66 -5.68
C LEU A 409 8.94 13.67 -6.48
N LEU A 410 9.78 13.19 -7.41
CA LEU A 410 10.75 14.00 -8.13
C LEU A 410 10.13 14.80 -9.28
N TRP A 411 9.30 14.17 -10.11
CA TRP A 411 8.80 14.81 -11.35
C TRP A 411 7.48 15.58 -11.18
N ILE A 412 6.64 15.24 -10.19
CA ILE A 412 5.33 15.88 -10.03
C ILE A 412 5.09 16.45 -8.64
N THR A 413 5.38 15.74 -7.56
CA THR A 413 5.10 16.24 -6.20
C THR A 413 5.94 17.46 -5.87
N MET A 414 7.27 17.43 -6.05
CA MET A 414 8.13 18.58 -5.75
C MET A 414 7.75 19.83 -6.57
N PRO A 415 7.62 19.75 -7.92
CA PRO A 415 7.27 20.93 -8.70
C PRO A 415 5.88 21.48 -8.37
N THR A 416 4.87 20.61 -8.22
CA THR A 416 3.51 21.06 -7.90
C THR A 416 3.45 21.71 -6.52
N GLN A 417 4.07 21.11 -5.50
CA GLN A 417 4.07 21.68 -4.15
C GLN A 417 4.82 23.01 -4.08
N LEU A 418 5.94 23.15 -4.80
CA LEU A 418 6.66 24.40 -4.88
C LEU A 418 5.82 25.50 -5.55
N VAL A 419 5.19 25.21 -6.69
CA VAL A 419 4.33 26.16 -7.41
C VAL A 419 3.14 26.58 -6.55
N PHE A 420 2.43 25.63 -5.93
CA PHE A 420 1.29 25.95 -5.06
C PHE A 420 1.71 26.70 -3.80
N ALA A 421 2.87 26.39 -3.21
CA ALA A 421 3.39 27.16 -2.08
C ALA A 421 3.72 28.60 -2.46
N ILE A 422 4.36 28.82 -3.62
CA ILE A 422 4.64 30.17 -4.14
C ILE A 422 3.32 30.95 -4.32
N CYS A 423 2.34 30.35 -5.02
CA CYS A 423 1.04 30.96 -5.26
C CYS A 423 0.30 31.27 -3.95
N ALA A 424 0.29 30.32 -3.00
CA ALA A 424 -0.35 30.50 -1.70
C ALA A 424 0.33 31.61 -0.90
N LEU A 425 1.67 31.60 -0.77
CA LEU A 425 2.41 32.63 -0.04
C LEU A 425 2.22 34.02 -0.63
N TYR A 426 2.29 34.15 -1.96
CA TYR A 426 2.03 35.40 -2.64
C TYR A 426 0.60 35.88 -2.43
N SER A 427 -0.38 34.98 -2.50
CA SER A 427 -1.79 35.35 -2.26
C SER A 427 -2.07 35.81 -0.82
N ILE A 428 -1.34 35.27 0.17
CA ILE A 428 -1.57 35.52 1.61
C ILE A 428 -0.80 36.74 2.10
N SER A 429 0.49 36.81 1.80
CA SER A 429 1.45 37.78 2.37
C SER A 429 2.11 38.67 1.30
N GLY A 430 1.79 38.47 0.02
CA GLY A 430 2.33 39.27 -1.09
C GLY A 430 3.84 39.08 -1.25
N ILE A 431 4.55 40.19 -1.45
CA ILE A 431 6.00 40.24 -1.62
C ILE A 431 6.76 39.73 -0.39
N SER A 432 6.18 39.84 0.81
CA SER A 432 6.83 39.34 2.02
C SER A 432 6.93 37.81 2.05
N GLY A 433 5.90 37.12 1.59
CA GLY A 433 5.93 35.66 1.43
C GLY A 433 7.03 35.20 0.46
N ILE A 434 7.26 35.94 -0.63
CA ILE A 434 8.33 35.67 -1.59
C ILE A 434 9.71 35.90 -0.95
N PHE A 435 9.86 36.91 -0.10
CA PHE A 435 11.12 37.13 0.63
C PHE A 435 11.48 35.94 1.52
N GLY A 436 10.52 35.38 2.26
CA GLY A 436 10.73 34.16 3.04
C GLY A 436 11.12 32.95 2.18
N LEU A 437 10.60 32.84 0.95
CA LEU A 437 11.03 31.82 -0.01
C LEU A 437 12.44 32.10 -0.57
N ALA A 438 12.83 33.35 -0.77
CA ALA A 438 14.19 33.70 -1.16
C ALA A 438 15.20 33.30 -0.07
N VAL A 439 14.87 33.52 1.20
CA VAL A 439 15.65 33.03 2.35
C VAL A 439 15.74 31.50 2.31
N TYR A 440 14.63 30.82 1.99
CA TYR A 440 14.61 29.36 1.80
C TYR A 440 15.62 28.89 0.74
N ILE A 441 15.71 29.59 -0.40
CA ILE A 441 16.68 29.30 -1.46
C ILE A 441 18.12 29.56 -0.99
N VAL A 442 18.35 30.64 -0.24
CA VAL A 442 19.68 30.98 0.31
C VAL A 442 20.18 29.93 1.31
N PHE A 443 19.28 29.31 2.08
CA PHE A 443 19.64 28.24 3.02
C PHE A 443 19.72 26.85 2.36
N LEU A 444 19.29 26.70 1.11
CA LEU A 444 19.33 25.42 0.38
C LEU A 444 20.75 24.83 0.24
N PRO A 445 21.82 25.60 -0.06
CA PRO A 445 23.18 25.09 -0.08
C PRO A 445 23.63 24.48 1.26
N ALA A 446 23.20 25.07 2.39
CA ALA A 446 23.50 24.53 3.72
C ALA A 446 22.79 23.18 3.93
N LEU A 447 21.54 23.04 3.48
CA LEU A 447 20.85 21.74 3.51
C LEU A 447 21.54 20.68 2.65
N VAL A 448 21.98 21.06 1.44
CA VAL A 448 22.71 20.15 0.56
C VAL A 448 24.03 19.70 1.20
N PHE A 449 24.72 20.59 1.92
CA PHE A 449 25.92 20.23 2.68
C PHE A 449 25.62 19.15 3.74
N PHE A 450 24.61 19.36 4.60
CA PHE A 450 24.23 18.37 5.61
C PHE A 450 23.79 17.03 4.99
N LEU A 451 23.06 17.08 3.87
CA LEU A 451 22.66 15.89 3.13
C LEU A 451 23.87 15.11 2.60
N LYS A 452 24.86 15.79 2.02
CA LYS A 452 26.07 15.15 1.50
C LYS A 452 26.87 14.47 2.61
N GLU A 453 27.05 15.14 3.74
CA GLU A 453 27.76 14.55 4.89
C GLU A 453 26.98 13.38 5.49
N HIS A 454 25.66 13.48 5.57
CA HIS A 454 24.80 12.36 6.00
C HIS A 454 24.95 11.15 5.07
N ALA A 455 24.87 11.35 3.75
CA ALA A 455 25.04 10.30 2.76
C ALA A 455 26.46 9.68 2.79
N ALA A 456 27.50 10.50 2.95
CA ALA A 456 28.88 10.02 3.07
C ALA A 456 29.08 9.18 4.35
N ALA A 457 28.50 9.60 5.47
CA ALA A 457 28.53 8.82 6.72
C ALA A 457 27.72 7.52 6.63
N GLU A 458 26.62 7.52 5.89
CA GLU A 458 25.83 6.32 5.58
C GLU A 458 26.65 5.33 4.75
N GLN A 459 27.32 5.77 3.69
CA GLN A 459 28.18 4.91 2.87
C GLN A 459 29.30 4.25 3.69
N LYS A 460 29.95 5.02 4.58
CA LYS A 460 30.96 4.47 5.52
C LYS A 460 30.38 3.43 6.47
N THR A 461 29.14 3.63 6.92
CA THR A 461 28.45 2.67 7.80
C THR A 461 28.13 1.39 7.04
N LEU A 462 27.58 1.49 5.82
CA LEU A 462 27.28 0.34 4.98
C LEU A 462 28.52 -0.48 4.63
N ALA A 463 29.66 0.18 4.35
CA ALA A 463 30.93 -0.50 4.11
C ALA A 463 31.39 -1.31 5.34
N ALA A 464 31.40 -0.70 6.53
CA ALA A 464 31.79 -1.40 7.76
C ALA A 464 30.82 -2.56 8.12
N THR A 465 29.51 -2.34 7.96
CA THR A 465 28.50 -3.39 8.16
C THR A 465 28.73 -4.56 7.19
N ARG A 466 29.03 -4.27 5.92
CA ARG A 466 29.32 -5.28 4.90
C ARG A 466 30.50 -6.17 5.28
N THR A 467 31.64 -5.57 5.65
CA THR A 467 32.83 -6.32 6.11
C THR A 467 32.49 -7.22 7.29
N ARG A 468 31.76 -6.72 8.30
CA ARG A 468 31.34 -7.53 9.45
C ARG A 468 30.43 -8.69 9.02
N THR A 469 29.45 -8.44 8.15
CA THR A 469 28.51 -9.49 7.70
C THR A 469 29.21 -10.55 6.87
N GLU A 470 30.15 -10.17 6.00
CA GLU A 470 30.95 -11.09 5.19
C GLU A 470 31.82 -11.96 6.08
N SER A 471 32.62 -11.39 7.00
CA SER A 471 33.39 -12.18 7.97
C SER A 471 32.52 -13.11 8.82
N THR A 472 31.34 -12.65 9.23
CA THR A 472 30.41 -13.50 10.00
C THR A 472 29.92 -14.69 9.19
N ALA A 473 29.60 -14.49 7.90
CA ALA A 473 29.18 -15.56 7.00
C ALA A 473 30.31 -16.59 6.79
N ASP A 474 31.54 -16.12 6.59
CA ASP A 474 32.72 -16.98 6.45
C ASP A 474 32.92 -17.85 7.70
N PHE A 475 32.85 -17.26 8.90
CA PHE A 475 32.96 -18.01 10.15
C PHE A 475 31.80 -19.00 10.35
N LEU A 476 30.57 -18.64 9.98
CA LEU A 476 29.43 -19.55 10.07
C LEU A 476 29.57 -20.75 9.12
N SER A 477 30.12 -20.54 7.93
CA SER A 477 30.41 -21.62 6.98
C SER A 477 31.44 -22.62 7.55
N ALA A 478 32.41 -22.12 8.32
CA ALA A 478 33.47 -22.91 8.95
C ALA A 478 33.15 -23.35 10.39
N ILE A 479 31.89 -23.28 10.83
CA ILE A 479 31.51 -23.44 12.24
C ILE A 479 31.98 -24.76 12.87
N ARG A 480 32.00 -25.85 12.11
CA ARG A 480 32.45 -27.17 12.61
C ARG A 480 33.94 -27.16 12.96
N ALA A 481 34.78 -26.56 12.11
CA ALA A 481 36.22 -26.45 12.38
C ALA A 481 36.49 -25.55 13.59
N ILE A 482 35.78 -24.42 13.67
CA ILE A 482 35.88 -23.49 14.81
C ILE A 482 35.54 -24.20 16.13
N LYS A 483 34.49 -25.02 16.13
CA LYS A 483 34.08 -25.82 17.29
C LYS A 483 35.09 -26.90 17.64
N TYR A 484 35.65 -27.58 16.63
CA TYR A 484 36.66 -28.63 16.83
C TYR A 484 37.94 -28.09 17.48
N PHE A 485 38.38 -26.89 17.09
CA PHE A 485 39.59 -26.25 17.63
C PHE A 485 39.34 -25.32 18.82
N ALA A 486 38.08 -25.20 19.28
CA ALA A 486 37.67 -24.28 20.36
C ALA A 486 38.10 -22.81 20.13
N TRP A 487 38.01 -22.33 18.88
CA TRP A 487 38.41 -20.98 18.47
C TRP A 487 37.35 -19.90 18.72
N GLU A 488 36.25 -20.20 19.42
CA GLU A 488 35.11 -19.29 19.52
C GLU A 488 35.48 -17.95 20.17
N LYS A 489 36.28 -17.95 21.23
CA LYS A 489 36.69 -16.72 21.92
C LYS A 489 37.56 -15.82 21.04
N CYS A 490 38.45 -16.42 20.26
CA CYS A 490 39.33 -15.70 19.34
C CYS A 490 38.48 -14.98 18.27
N ILE A 491 37.59 -15.72 17.63
CA ILE A 491 36.69 -15.19 16.58
C ILE A 491 35.71 -14.17 17.15
N GLN A 492 35.19 -14.39 18.35
CA GLN A 492 34.33 -13.42 19.03
C GLN A 492 35.06 -12.09 19.24
N THR A 493 36.34 -12.12 19.63
CA THR A 493 37.16 -10.93 19.83
C THR A 493 37.44 -10.19 18.51
N GLN A 494 37.67 -10.94 17.42
CA GLN A 494 37.80 -10.35 16.08
C GLN A 494 36.49 -9.68 15.62
N LEU A 495 35.36 -10.36 15.78
CA LEU A 495 34.04 -9.82 15.44
C LEU A 495 33.64 -8.61 16.30
N SER A 496 34.04 -8.57 17.58
CA SER A 496 33.80 -7.40 18.44
C SER A 496 34.60 -6.18 17.98
N GLY A 497 35.85 -6.36 17.52
CA GLY A 497 36.63 -5.27 16.94
C GLY A 497 35.98 -4.67 15.70
N LEU A 498 35.50 -5.52 14.76
CA LEU A 498 34.74 -5.06 13.59
C LEU A 498 33.44 -4.36 14.00
N ARG A 499 32.78 -4.83 15.06
CA ARG A 499 31.57 -4.21 15.59
C ARG A 499 31.84 -2.83 16.20
N GLU A 500 32.94 -2.64 16.90
CA GLU A 500 33.33 -1.34 17.46
C GLU A 500 33.59 -0.32 16.35
N GLU A 501 34.27 -0.72 15.27
CA GLU A 501 34.45 0.14 14.10
C GLU A 501 33.11 0.51 13.45
N GLU A 502 32.23 -0.48 13.23
CA GLU A 502 30.88 -0.26 12.71
C GLU A 502 30.10 0.74 13.59
N LEU A 503 30.15 0.57 14.92
CA LEU A 503 29.47 1.45 15.88
C LEU A 503 30.03 2.87 15.84
N CYS A 504 31.34 3.05 15.65
CA CYS A 504 31.95 4.36 15.48
C CYS A 504 31.41 5.07 14.22
N LYS A 505 31.35 4.38 13.08
CA LYS A 505 30.77 4.94 11.85
C LYS A 505 29.27 5.21 12.01
N LYS A 506 28.53 4.30 12.67
CA LYS A 506 27.10 4.46 12.94
C LYS A 506 26.81 5.66 13.84
N LYS A 507 27.66 5.94 14.84
CA LYS A 507 27.55 7.14 15.69
C LYS A 507 27.67 8.41 14.84
N SER A 508 28.66 8.46 13.94
CA SER A 508 28.82 9.58 13.00
C SER A 508 27.60 9.74 12.08
N ARG A 509 27.08 8.64 11.51
CA ARG A 509 25.85 8.67 10.69
C ARG A 509 24.65 9.25 11.46
N ILE A 510 24.44 8.82 12.70
CA ILE A 510 23.34 9.31 13.54
C ILE A 510 23.50 10.80 13.83
N LEU A 511 24.72 11.26 14.15
CA LEU A 511 25.00 12.67 14.40
C LEU A 511 24.67 13.53 13.17
N TRP A 512 25.15 13.13 11.98
CA TRP A 512 24.86 13.84 10.74
C TRP A 512 23.37 13.77 10.36
N GLY A 513 22.71 12.64 10.58
CA GLY A 513 21.27 12.51 10.35
C GLY A 513 20.43 13.41 11.26
N SER A 514 20.83 13.52 12.53
CA SER A 514 20.23 14.47 13.47
C SER A 514 20.44 15.91 13.00
N ALA A 515 21.66 16.28 12.60
CA ALA A 515 21.96 17.63 12.11
C ALA A 515 21.13 17.98 10.86
N PHE A 516 21.02 17.05 9.90
CA PHE A 516 20.19 17.21 8.71
C PHE A 516 18.70 17.39 9.06
N SER A 517 18.17 16.53 9.94
CA SER A 517 16.78 16.64 10.40
C SER A 517 16.50 17.97 11.12
N THR A 518 17.41 18.41 12.00
CA THR A 518 17.32 19.71 12.66
C THR A 518 17.37 20.88 11.67
N ALA A 519 18.21 20.81 10.64
CA ALA A 519 18.25 21.82 9.59
C ALA A 519 16.92 21.90 8.80
N CYS A 520 16.33 20.75 8.45
CA CYS A 520 15.00 20.70 7.81
C CYS A 520 13.88 21.23 8.72
N CYS A 521 13.96 20.99 10.04
CA CYS A 521 12.97 21.48 11.01
C CYS A 521 13.06 23.00 11.25
N SER A 522 14.27 23.55 11.27
CA SER A 522 14.53 24.96 11.57
C SER A 522 14.27 25.87 10.36
N MET A 523 14.42 25.35 9.14
CA MET A 523 14.22 26.11 7.91
C MET A 523 12.86 26.84 7.80
N PRO A 524 11.70 26.17 7.99
CA PRO A 524 10.39 26.85 7.98
C PRO A 524 10.28 27.95 9.04
N LEU A 525 10.92 27.78 10.20
CA LEU A 525 10.92 28.75 11.28
C LEU A 525 11.73 30.00 10.90
N ILE A 526 12.91 29.81 10.29
CA ILE A 526 13.74 30.94 9.82
C ILE A 526 13.03 31.68 8.66
N ALA A 527 12.41 30.96 7.73
CA ALA A 527 11.68 31.54 6.61
C ALA A 527 10.42 32.31 7.04
N THR A 528 9.66 31.78 8.01
CA THR A 528 8.51 32.49 8.59
C THR A 528 8.93 33.74 9.36
N ALA A 529 9.94 33.63 10.22
CA ALA A 529 10.47 34.76 10.99
C ALA A 529 11.00 35.87 10.07
N SER A 530 11.80 35.52 9.06
CA SER A 530 12.33 36.50 8.09
C SER A 530 11.24 37.17 7.26
N SER A 531 10.21 36.42 6.84
CA SER A 531 9.02 37.00 6.19
C SER A 531 8.31 38.00 7.11
N PHE A 532 8.02 37.62 8.37
CA PHE A 532 7.33 38.54 9.29
C PHE A 532 8.16 39.78 9.67
N LEU A 533 9.47 39.63 9.80
CA LEU A 533 10.39 40.76 10.01
C LEU A 533 10.37 41.70 8.81
N PHE A 534 10.44 41.17 7.59
CA PHE A 534 10.35 41.97 6.37
C PHE A 534 9.00 42.69 6.26
N GLN A 535 7.89 42.01 6.58
CA GLN A 535 6.55 42.59 6.59
C GLN A 535 6.40 43.76 7.58
N SER A 536 6.96 43.61 8.79
CA SER A 536 6.81 44.58 9.89
C SER A 536 7.77 45.75 9.78
N VAL A 537 9.03 45.47 9.43
CA VAL A 537 10.12 46.46 9.45
C VAL A 537 10.24 47.19 8.11
N VAL A 538 10.09 46.49 6.98
CA VAL A 538 10.31 47.07 5.65
C VAL A 538 9.02 47.59 5.03
N LEU A 539 7.96 46.78 5.04
CA LEU A 539 6.66 47.19 4.50
C LEU A 539 5.82 48.01 5.48
N HIS A 540 6.21 48.07 6.77
CA HIS A 540 5.45 48.73 7.84
C HIS A 540 3.95 48.35 7.86
N THR A 541 3.63 47.11 7.48
CA THR A 541 2.25 46.61 7.49
C THR A 541 1.94 45.87 8.78
N THR A 542 0.70 45.97 9.25
CA THR A 542 0.28 45.28 10.48
C THR A 542 0.15 43.78 10.23
N LEU A 543 0.82 42.98 11.08
CA LEU A 543 0.68 41.52 11.10
C LEU A 543 -0.70 41.14 11.64
N ARG A 544 -1.63 40.81 10.73
CA ARG A 544 -2.95 40.29 11.10
C ARG A 544 -2.89 38.79 11.36
N SER A 545 -3.75 38.30 12.26
CA SER A 545 -3.89 36.87 12.56
C SER A 545 -4.25 36.08 11.29
N SER A 546 -5.12 36.65 10.44
CA SER A 546 -5.49 36.14 9.11
C SER A 546 -4.34 36.00 8.11
N THR A 547 -3.20 36.67 8.35
CA THR A 547 -1.99 36.55 7.53
C THR A 547 -0.94 35.69 8.20
N ALA A 548 -0.74 35.82 9.51
CA ALA A 548 0.33 35.15 10.24
C ALA A 548 0.11 33.63 10.33
N PHE A 549 -1.06 33.16 10.79
CA PHE A 549 -1.29 31.72 10.97
C PHE A 549 -1.23 30.93 9.65
N PRO A 550 -1.87 31.37 8.56
CA PRO A 550 -1.79 30.65 7.28
C PRO A 550 -0.36 30.60 6.71
N VAL A 551 0.43 31.67 6.85
CA VAL A 551 1.83 31.69 6.40
C VAL A 551 2.67 30.66 7.16
N ILE A 552 2.47 30.53 8.48
CA ILE A 552 3.14 29.50 9.29
C ILE A 552 2.80 28.10 8.76
N VAL A 553 1.52 27.84 8.50
CA VAL A 553 1.06 26.53 7.99
C VAL A 553 1.64 26.23 6.60
N VAL A 554 1.67 27.21 5.68
CA VAL A 554 2.23 27.02 4.33
C VAL A 554 3.73 26.74 4.36
N PHE A 555 4.52 27.50 5.14
CA PHE A 555 5.95 27.22 5.29
C PHE A 555 6.21 25.87 5.99
N ALA A 556 5.41 25.50 6.99
CA ALA A 556 5.52 24.20 7.63
C ALA A 556 5.21 23.04 6.65
N ALA A 557 4.25 23.23 5.73
CA ALA A 557 3.90 22.25 4.71
C ALA A 557 5.04 21.98 3.71
N LEU A 558 5.96 22.94 3.48
CA LEU A 558 7.12 22.78 2.61
C LEU A 558 8.23 21.88 3.20
N ARG A 559 8.20 21.60 4.51
CA ARG A 559 9.22 20.78 5.19
C ARG A 559 9.27 19.34 4.69
N LEU A 560 8.14 18.63 4.77
CA LEU A 560 8.07 17.20 4.42
C LEU A 560 8.47 16.92 2.97
N PRO A 561 8.06 17.74 1.99
CA PRO A 561 8.53 17.64 0.61
C PRO A 561 10.05 17.62 0.48
N MET A 562 10.74 18.57 1.13
CA MET A 562 12.20 18.66 1.08
C MET A 562 12.90 17.46 1.69
N GLU A 563 12.43 17.03 2.86
CA GLU A 563 12.99 15.87 3.57
C GLU A 563 12.91 14.62 2.70
N ARG A 564 11.78 14.42 2.01
CA ARG A 564 11.58 13.31 1.07
C ARG A 564 12.40 13.49 -0.20
N ALA A 565 12.54 14.69 -0.73
CA ALA A 565 13.35 14.94 -1.93
C ALA A 565 14.81 14.51 -1.74
N ALA A 566 15.37 14.81 -0.57
CA ALA A 566 16.72 14.39 -0.20
C ALA A 566 16.90 12.86 -0.21
N GLN A 567 15.95 12.12 0.38
CA GLN A 567 15.94 10.66 0.39
C GLN A 567 15.81 10.08 -1.02
N VAL A 568 14.91 10.64 -1.84
CA VAL A 568 14.68 10.18 -3.21
C VAL A 568 15.89 10.47 -4.10
N MET A 569 16.61 11.57 -3.91
CA MET A 569 17.85 11.83 -4.67
C MET A 569 18.93 10.79 -4.37
N ALA A 570 19.09 10.38 -3.11
CA ALA A 570 20.01 9.31 -2.75
C ALA A 570 19.60 7.97 -3.38
N LEU A 571 18.31 7.62 -3.28
CA LEU A 571 17.73 6.43 -3.91
C LEU A 571 17.89 6.46 -5.44
N ALA A 572 17.71 7.62 -6.07
CA ALA A 572 17.89 7.81 -7.51
C ALA A 572 19.34 7.54 -7.95
N SER A 573 20.30 8.02 -7.18
CA SER A 573 21.72 7.77 -7.44
C SER A 573 22.05 6.28 -7.33
N GLN A 574 21.52 5.60 -6.31
CA GLN A 574 21.72 4.16 -6.13
C GLN A 574 21.06 3.36 -7.26
N ALA A 575 19.80 3.67 -7.57
CA ALA A 575 19.07 3.04 -8.66
C ALA A 575 19.75 3.24 -10.02
N HIS A 576 20.36 4.39 -10.27
CA HIS A 576 21.13 4.62 -11.50
C HIS A 576 22.33 3.65 -11.63
N ILE A 577 23.07 3.45 -10.54
CA ILE A 577 24.20 2.51 -10.50
C ILE A 577 23.69 1.07 -10.65
N SER A 578 22.60 0.71 -9.95
CA SER A 578 21.97 -0.60 -10.03
C SER A 578 21.46 -0.92 -11.44
N VAL A 579 20.79 0.03 -12.12
CA VAL A 579 20.37 -0.12 -13.53
C VAL A 579 21.57 -0.39 -14.42
N LYS A 580 22.65 0.37 -14.25
CA LYS A 580 23.87 0.18 -15.04
C LYS A 580 24.47 -1.21 -14.83
N ARG A 581 24.56 -1.68 -13.58
CA ARG A 581 25.10 -3.01 -13.25
C ARG A 581 24.26 -4.14 -13.84
N ILE A 582 22.94 -4.05 -13.74
CA ILE A 582 22.03 -5.05 -14.31
C ILE A 582 22.12 -5.02 -15.85
N ASP A 583 22.11 -3.85 -16.48
CA ASP A 583 22.23 -3.71 -17.94
C ASP A 583 23.56 -4.28 -18.46
N GLU A 584 24.67 -4.04 -17.75
CA GLU A 584 25.98 -4.64 -18.06
C GLU A 584 25.95 -6.17 -17.89
N THR A 585 25.35 -6.67 -16.82
CA THR A 585 25.23 -8.12 -16.56
C THR A 585 24.41 -8.81 -17.65
N LEU A 586 23.24 -8.25 -18.00
CA LEU A 586 22.35 -8.83 -19.01
C LEU A 586 22.98 -8.85 -20.41
N ARG A 587 23.75 -7.81 -20.76
CA ARG A 587 24.46 -7.74 -22.04
C ARG A 587 25.61 -8.74 -22.15
N GLU A 588 26.30 -9.01 -21.05
CA GLU A 588 27.37 -10.02 -21.05
C GLU A 588 26.79 -11.42 -21.26
N GLN A 589 25.68 -11.71 -20.58
CA GLN A 589 24.94 -12.96 -20.73
C GLN A 589 24.44 -13.18 -22.17
N GLU A 590 23.97 -12.13 -22.87
CA GLU A 590 23.54 -12.23 -24.28
C GLU A 590 24.68 -12.64 -25.23
N LYS A 591 25.91 -12.18 -24.97
CA LYS A 591 27.08 -12.55 -25.79
C LYS A 591 27.43 -14.03 -25.63
N GLU A 592 27.39 -14.54 -24.40
CA GLU A 592 27.70 -15.94 -24.09
C GLU A 592 26.68 -16.89 -24.73
N VAL A 593 25.39 -16.55 -24.69
CA VAL A 593 24.34 -17.36 -25.35
C VAL A 593 24.51 -17.37 -26.88
N GLY A 594 24.93 -16.24 -27.48
CA GLY A 594 25.14 -16.11 -28.92
C GLY A 594 26.36 -16.85 -29.49
N GLN A 595 27.32 -17.26 -28.65
CA GLN A 595 28.54 -17.97 -29.07
C GLN A 595 28.40 -19.50 -29.15
N ARG A 596 27.20 -20.05 -28.91
CA ARG A 596 26.97 -21.50 -29.06
C ARG A 596 27.15 -21.94 -30.51
N LEU A 597 28.28 -22.60 -30.81
CA LEU A 597 28.50 -23.26 -32.09
C LEU A 597 27.52 -24.43 -32.26
N PRO A 598 26.99 -24.66 -33.47
CA PRO A 598 25.95 -25.65 -33.68
C PRO A 598 26.48 -27.07 -33.47
N CYS A 599 25.87 -27.81 -32.55
CA CYS A 599 26.00 -29.26 -32.45
C CYS A 599 25.44 -29.87 -33.74
N ILE A 600 26.22 -30.72 -34.42
CA ILE A 600 25.76 -31.39 -35.64
C ILE A 600 24.96 -32.63 -35.21
N ASN A 601 23.64 -32.59 -35.37
CA ASN A 601 22.78 -33.76 -35.19
C ASN A 601 23.12 -34.81 -36.25
N SER A 602 23.95 -35.77 -35.88
CA SER A 602 24.44 -36.85 -36.75
C SER A 602 24.00 -38.24 -36.29
N GLY A 603 23.19 -38.33 -35.22
CA GLY A 603 22.80 -39.60 -34.59
C GLY A 603 23.99 -40.33 -33.93
N LYS A 604 25.12 -39.66 -33.76
CA LYS A 604 26.34 -40.14 -33.08
C LYS A 604 26.60 -39.30 -31.84
N LEU A 605 27.20 -39.92 -30.82
CA LEU A 605 27.62 -39.26 -29.60
C LEU A 605 29.15 -39.31 -29.52
N GLY A 606 29.85 -38.18 -29.51
CA GLY A 606 31.32 -38.21 -29.53
C GLY A 606 32.03 -36.93 -29.94
N PHE A 607 33.32 -37.07 -30.21
CA PHE A 607 34.26 -36.02 -30.58
C PHE A 607 35.04 -36.44 -31.82
N GLU A 608 35.24 -35.52 -32.77
CA GLU A 608 36.09 -35.73 -33.95
C GLU A 608 37.05 -34.54 -34.12
N GLY A 609 38.35 -34.83 -33.98
CA GLY A 609 39.44 -33.85 -33.97
C GLY A 609 39.24 -32.74 -32.94
N ALA A 610 38.44 -32.99 -31.89
CA ALA A 610 37.93 -31.92 -31.05
C ALA A 610 38.99 -31.48 -30.04
N THR A 611 39.30 -30.19 -30.05
CA THR A 611 40.14 -29.56 -29.02
C THR A 611 39.28 -28.59 -28.23
N LEU A 612 39.11 -28.85 -26.94
CA LEU A 612 38.28 -28.04 -26.05
C LEU A 612 39.10 -27.40 -24.94
N ARG A 613 38.69 -26.19 -24.56
CA ARG A 613 39.26 -25.45 -23.43
C ARG A 613 38.16 -24.91 -22.54
N TRP A 614 38.53 -24.55 -21.32
CA TRP A 614 37.65 -23.72 -20.49
C TRP A 614 37.54 -22.31 -21.08
N PRO A 615 36.33 -21.71 -21.08
CA PRO A 615 36.13 -20.34 -21.56
C PRO A 615 37.04 -19.39 -20.77
N THR A 616 37.77 -18.52 -21.47
CA THR A 616 38.65 -17.51 -20.87
C THR A 616 38.23 -16.14 -21.37
N ASP A 617 37.64 -15.31 -20.49
CA ASP A 617 37.24 -13.95 -20.87
C ASP A 617 38.46 -13.05 -21.16
N GLY A 618 38.37 -12.32 -22.27
CA GLY A 618 38.77 -10.91 -22.31
C GLY A 618 40.03 -10.56 -23.09
N ASP A 619 39.87 -9.55 -23.96
CA ASP A 619 40.85 -8.69 -24.63
C ASP A 619 42.20 -8.54 -23.87
N PRO A 620 43.36 -8.77 -24.52
CA PRO A 620 44.69 -8.68 -23.88
C PRO A 620 45.01 -7.29 -23.26
N SER A 621 44.23 -6.25 -23.57
CA SER A 621 44.49 -4.86 -23.17
C SER A 621 44.17 -4.49 -21.71
N ARG A 622 43.37 -5.27 -20.98
CA ARG A 622 42.78 -4.86 -19.68
C ARG A 622 43.26 -5.65 -18.46
N ARG A 623 44.32 -6.44 -18.57
CA ARG A 623 44.74 -7.35 -17.50
C ARG A 623 45.70 -6.66 -16.51
N GLU A 624 45.21 -6.39 -15.30
CA GLU A 624 46.07 -6.12 -14.15
C GLU A 624 46.89 -7.39 -13.82
N HIS A 625 48.17 -7.19 -13.56
CA HIS A 625 49.23 -8.21 -13.52
C HIS A 625 48.99 -9.36 -12.53
N TRP A 626 48.72 -10.57 -13.02
CA TRP A 626 49.12 -11.80 -12.31
C TRP A 626 49.52 -12.96 -13.26
N PRO A 627 50.74 -12.93 -13.83
CA PRO A 627 51.16 -13.82 -14.93
C PRO A 627 51.27 -15.31 -14.57
N MET A 628 51.42 -15.66 -13.29
CA MET A 628 51.64 -17.05 -12.87
C MET A 628 50.34 -17.89 -12.82
N ILE A 629 49.19 -17.26 -12.56
CA ILE A 629 47.88 -17.93 -12.56
C ILE A 629 47.34 -18.06 -13.99
N GLU A 630 47.60 -17.07 -14.86
CA GLU A 630 47.30 -17.14 -16.30
C GLU A 630 48.00 -18.29 -17.02
N ALA A 631 49.27 -18.54 -16.70
CA ALA A 631 50.02 -19.68 -17.26
C ALA A 631 49.45 -21.03 -16.79
N MET A 632 48.88 -21.11 -15.59
CA MET A 632 48.22 -22.32 -15.08
C MET A 632 46.80 -22.52 -15.63
N LEU A 633 46.02 -21.45 -15.80
CA LEU A 633 44.64 -21.51 -16.29
C LEU A 633 44.55 -21.72 -17.81
N SER A 634 45.52 -21.22 -18.57
CA SER A 634 45.64 -21.49 -20.00
C SER A 634 46.14 -22.91 -20.35
N ALA A 635 46.54 -23.70 -19.34
CA ALA A 635 47.23 -24.98 -19.51
C ALA A 635 46.31 -26.19 -19.65
N PHE A 636 45.09 -26.19 -19.07
CA PHE A 636 44.22 -27.36 -19.16
C PHE A 636 43.39 -27.34 -20.45
N ARG A 637 43.74 -28.23 -21.38
CA ARG A 637 43.05 -28.44 -22.66
C ARG A 637 42.80 -29.92 -22.87
N LEU A 638 41.60 -30.25 -23.36
CA LEU A 638 41.33 -31.55 -23.94
C LEU A 638 41.73 -31.46 -25.41
N GLY A 639 42.85 -32.06 -25.78
CA GLY A 639 43.39 -31.99 -27.14
C GLY A 639 43.08 -33.23 -27.97
N ASP A 640 42.79 -33.02 -29.26
CA ASP A 640 42.67 -34.05 -30.30
C ASP A 640 41.79 -35.25 -29.90
N LEU A 641 40.59 -34.95 -29.39
CA LEU A 641 39.62 -35.98 -29.02
C LEU A 641 38.99 -36.59 -30.28
N ASN A 642 39.25 -37.89 -30.48
CA ASN A 642 38.60 -38.74 -31.47
C ASN A 642 37.92 -39.91 -30.74
N ILE A 643 36.75 -39.67 -30.15
CA ILE A 643 36.06 -40.62 -29.26
C ILE A 643 34.61 -40.78 -29.73
N GLU A 644 34.17 -42.01 -29.96
CA GLU A 644 32.78 -42.35 -30.27
C GLU A 644 32.16 -43.15 -29.11
N PHE A 645 31.08 -42.63 -28.53
CA PHE A 645 30.31 -43.28 -27.47
C PHE A 645 29.16 -44.09 -28.07
N LEU A 646 29.03 -45.34 -27.63
CA LEU A 646 28.01 -46.25 -28.15
C LEU A 646 26.64 -45.95 -27.50
N ILE A 647 25.63 -45.67 -28.33
CA ILE A 647 24.24 -45.42 -27.90
C ILE A 647 23.62 -46.74 -27.43
N GLY A 648 22.88 -46.70 -26.30
CA GLY A 648 22.23 -47.88 -25.71
C GLY A 648 23.18 -48.86 -25.00
N LYS A 649 24.46 -48.49 -24.85
CA LYS A 649 25.46 -49.29 -24.11
C LYS A 649 26.05 -48.49 -22.95
N ILE A 650 26.69 -49.19 -22.01
CA ILE A 650 27.44 -48.56 -20.91
C ILE A 650 28.85 -48.22 -21.42
N ASN A 651 29.17 -46.94 -21.46
CA ASN A 651 30.52 -46.46 -21.79
C ASN A 651 31.30 -46.21 -20.48
N VAL A 652 32.57 -46.64 -20.42
CA VAL A 652 33.41 -46.54 -19.21
C VAL A 652 34.59 -45.62 -19.47
N VAL A 653 34.69 -44.53 -18.69
CA VAL A 653 35.82 -43.57 -18.73
C VAL A 653 36.62 -43.71 -17.43
N PHE A 654 37.90 -44.05 -17.52
CA PHE A 654 38.79 -44.24 -16.38
C PHE A 654 40.13 -43.52 -16.57
N GLY A 655 40.84 -43.25 -15.47
CA GLY A 655 42.14 -42.54 -15.50
C GLY A 655 42.51 -41.93 -14.15
N HIS A 656 43.74 -41.43 -14.03
CA HIS A 656 44.24 -40.81 -12.78
C HIS A 656 43.43 -39.55 -12.38
N PRO A 657 43.38 -39.19 -11.08
CA PRO A 657 42.82 -37.92 -10.64
C PRO A 657 43.45 -36.74 -11.40
N GLY A 658 42.64 -35.76 -11.83
CA GLY A 658 43.14 -34.60 -12.59
C GLY A 658 43.29 -34.79 -14.11
N CYS A 659 43.12 -35.99 -14.67
CA CYS A 659 43.23 -36.23 -16.12
C CYS A 659 42.07 -35.69 -16.98
N GLY A 660 41.16 -34.87 -16.45
CA GLY A 660 40.08 -34.28 -17.25
C GLY A 660 38.83 -35.13 -17.46
N LYS A 661 38.64 -36.22 -16.72
CA LYS A 661 37.45 -37.10 -16.85
C LYS A 661 36.12 -36.34 -16.71
N SER A 662 36.02 -35.47 -15.69
CA SER A 662 34.83 -34.63 -15.49
C SER A 662 34.70 -33.57 -16.59
N SER A 663 35.81 -32.97 -17.01
CA SER A 663 35.85 -32.00 -18.12
C SER A 663 35.37 -32.61 -19.43
N LEU A 664 35.68 -33.89 -19.70
CA LEU A 664 35.20 -34.60 -20.89
C LEU A 664 33.66 -34.71 -20.93
N LEU A 665 33.03 -34.96 -19.78
CA LEU A 665 31.56 -35.02 -19.69
C LEU A 665 30.93 -33.63 -19.82
N LEU A 666 31.56 -32.61 -19.25
CA LEU A 666 31.13 -31.22 -19.36
C LEU A 666 31.30 -30.70 -20.80
N ALA A 667 32.34 -31.13 -21.51
CA ALA A 667 32.50 -30.88 -22.94
C ALA A 667 31.36 -31.48 -23.79
N LEU A 668 30.89 -32.70 -23.47
CA LEU A 668 29.70 -33.29 -24.12
C LEU A 668 28.41 -32.52 -23.83
N LEU A 669 28.29 -31.92 -22.64
CA LEU A 669 27.16 -31.06 -22.24
C LEU A 669 27.20 -29.67 -22.89
N GLY A 670 28.29 -29.33 -23.61
CA GLY A 670 28.46 -28.01 -24.23
C GLY A 670 28.97 -26.92 -23.28
N GLU A 671 29.54 -27.30 -22.15
CA GLU A 671 30.05 -26.38 -21.11
C GLU A 671 31.49 -25.91 -21.37
N MET A 672 32.16 -26.45 -22.39
CA MET A 672 33.53 -26.07 -22.78
C MET A 672 33.54 -25.46 -24.19
N GLU A 673 34.45 -24.51 -24.41
CA GLU A 673 34.62 -23.85 -25.71
C GLU A 673 35.38 -24.76 -26.68
N ILE A 674 34.83 -24.93 -27.88
CA ILE A 674 35.47 -25.69 -28.97
C ILE A 674 36.47 -24.77 -29.67
N VAL A 675 37.76 -25.10 -29.59
CA VAL A 675 38.83 -24.38 -30.29
C VAL A 675 39.01 -24.89 -31.72
N GLY A 676 38.73 -26.17 -31.94
CA GLY A 676 38.77 -26.82 -33.25
C GLY A 676 38.14 -28.21 -33.19
N GLY A 677 37.78 -28.76 -34.36
CA GLY A 677 37.05 -30.03 -34.50
C GLY A 677 35.54 -29.91 -34.27
N SER A 678 34.86 -31.04 -34.09
CA SER A 678 33.41 -31.12 -33.92
C SER A 678 32.98 -32.02 -32.77
N VAL A 679 31.90 -31.62 -32.10
CA VAL A 679 31.22 -32.40 -31.06
C VAL A 679 29.89 -32.89 -31.61
N PHE A 680 29.60 -34.17 -31.42
CA PHE A 680 28.37 -34.81 -31.87
C PHE A 680 27.51 -35.23 -30.68
N ILE A 681 26.23 -34.87 -30.76
CA ILE A 681 25.21 -35.22 -29.79
C ILE A 681 24.02 -35.79 -30.59
N PRO A 682 23.40 -36.90 -30.16
CA PRO A 682 22.34 -37.60 -30.88
C PRO A 682 20.99 -36.86 -30.87
#